data_AF-A0A539EIS5-F1
#
_entry.id   AF-A0A539EIS5-F1
#
_cell.length_a   1.000
_cell.length_b   1.000
_cell.length_c   1.000
_cell.angle_alpha   90.00
_cell.angle_beta   90.00
_cell.angle_gamma   90.00
#
_symmetry.space_group_name_H-M   'P 1'
#
loop_
_entity.id
_entity.type
_entity.pdbx_description
1 polymer ?
#
loop_
_entity_poly.entity_id
_entity_poly.type
_entity_poly.pdbx_seq_one_letter_code
_entity_poly.pdbx_strand_id
1 'polypeptide(L)'
;MGRCVGREPGAPSRVVAGAPYDLKAAPMSREEREAWEKLDYRVDEKAGRLLNPDGTPVPAAEVDRLRAPFDSAREEMDANLWTYLMTSGQRLDENTCAVKDASGNVLSRLALHLWAANLKNSYTHSALEDLRAGLSKLKPGDAVPDSLRERAALLEKQGLALPPAVKKALQEAAKAGDLSGAVDGAYARSTRLFDQGGWRGALSAAAPAIRGVTTAPPAPTYSDDPERRLGAALTADIAAVLGEHPTGRDLLKRFKGKDGKADMPAVLLLKLSQRPGDAGYGMAGAVASVDGAFVALNFWAVRGAALTSVPESERTALAKRLHTPEALQDWLLKNPHRRRDFVRGLDSTFMHELTHCWQARRGRFEVEMLRGNAPSINPLEKEHEAFRGEMRLFHDKLKADPAAAVGSSQFSTFQQVIADYGQYKDGITRLYMENFPGSSDFPTAGGLQAERRRISEVIGRSSLADWGRQALRRLGFARGDEALRRDADDYRSREKDFTDVELPRMRREASEVLVKHFDDAGRPAQALAAARFRGSESTKETRLALFEKAMAQLRRPGGDPERRLQDISQVGGYLMERESDWPADYAGIQAEGFRTVAKLYLERADKTTGVERARWLEFAEAYAKSARDKDLEAQVARRRGKVK
;
A
#
# COMPACT_ATOMS: atom_id res chain seq x y z
N MET A 1 18.00 18.72 7.13
CA MET A 1 16.59 18.34 6.88
C MET A 1 15.91 19.54 6.23
N GLY A 2 14.88 19.33 5.39
CA GLY A 2 14.17 20.43 4.71
C GLY A 2 13.53 21.41 5.69
N ARG A 3 13.14 22.60 5.20
CA ARG A 3 12.56 23.68 6.02
C ARG A 3 11.18 23.32 6.56
N CYS A 4 10.35 22.65 5.75
CA CYS A 4 8.98 22.27 6.09
C CYS A 4 8.89 20.80 6.52
N VAL A 5 9.73 20.44 7.50
CA VAL A 5 9.79 19.10 8.11
C VAL A 5 9.32 19.30 9.55
N GLY A 6 8.16 18.75 9.91
CA GLY A 6 7.58 18.93 11.24
C GLY A 6 8.57 18.61 12.35
N ARG A 7 8.68 19.49 13.36
CA ARG A 7 9.46 19.25 14.58
C ARG A 7 8.60 18.52 15.63
N GLU A 8 9.23 18.03 16.71
CA GLU A 8 8.68 17.12 17.74
C GLU A 8 7.17 17.23 18.02
N PRO A 9 6.49 16.12 18.38
CA PRO A 9 5.04 16.09 18.60
C PRO A 9 4.58 17.23 19.51
N GLY A 10 3.90 18.19 18.93
CA GLY A 10 3.55 19.43 19.62
C GLY A 10 2.84 20.41 18.71
N ALA A 11 1.67 20.01 18.18
CA ALA A 11 0.72 20.99 17.67
C ALA A 11 0.56 22.10 18.73
N PRO A 12 0.50 23.40 18.36
CA PRO A 12 0.31 24.46 19.33
C PRO A 12 -0.91 24.10 20.19
N SER A 13 -0.68 24.00 21.50
CA SER A 13 -1.68 23.56 22.46
C SER A 13 -2.97 24.34 22.25
N ARG A 14 -4.11 23.63 22.31
CA ARG A 14 -5.42 24.29 22.34
C ARG A 14 -5.38 25.40 23.39
N VAL A 15 -5.81 26.60 23.00
CA VAL A 15 -5.90 27.72 23.93
C VAL A 15 -7.18 27.50 24.75
N VAL A 16 -6.99 27.04 25.99
CA VAL A 16 -8.09 26.68 26.89
C VAL A 16 -8.53 27.82 27.81
N ALA A 17 -7.80 28.93 27.84
CA ALA A 17 -8.07 30.09 28.68
C ALA A 17 -7.96 31.41 27.91
N GLY A 18 -8.77 32.40 28.28
CA GLY A 18 -8.79 33.73 27.67
C GLY A 18 -10.20 34.33 27.61
N ALA A 19 -10.31 35.55 27.07
CA ALA A 19 -11.60 36.17 26.82
C ALA A 19 -12.40 35.33 25.81
N PRO A 20 -13.69 35.02 26.08
CA PRO A 20 -14.54 34.29 25.12
C PRO A 20 -14.65 35.02 23.79
N TYR A 21 -14.75 34.27 22.70
CA TYR A 21 -15.06 34.81 21.39
C TYR A 21 -16.47 35.43 21.38
N ASP A 22 -16.54 36.72 21.05
CA ASP A 22 -17.79 37.47 20.98
C ASP A 22 -18.33 37.48 19.55
N LEU A 23 -19.39 36.69 19.32
CA LEU A 23 -20.06 36.61 18.02
C LEU A 23 -20.77 37.90 17.61
N LYS A 24 -21.09 38.79 18.56
CA LYS A 24 -21.71 40.07 18.26
C LYS A 24 -20.68 41.08 17.76
N ALA A 25 -19.49 41.07 18.35
CA ALA A 25 -18.38 41.91 17.92
C ALA A 25 -17.76 41.43 16.59
N ALA A 26 -17.65 40.12 16.40
CA ALA A 26 -17.08 39.50 15.21
C ALA A 26 -17.97 38.35 14.70
N PRO A 27 -19.03 38.65 13.93
CA PRO A 27 -19.94 37.62 13.42
C PRO A 27 -19.25 36.68 12.45
N MET A 28 -19.64 35.40 12.49
CA MET A 28 -19.16 34.37 11.56
C MET A 28 -19.99 34.35 10.29
N SER A 29 -19.35 34.07 9.14
CA SER A 29 -20.09 33.76 7.91
C SER A 29 -20.89 32.47 8.09
N ARG A 30 -21.86 32.24 7.20
CA ARG A 30 -22.61 30.97 7.19
C ARG A 30 -21.68 29.78 6.93
N GLU A 31 -20.77 29.87 5.97
CA GLU A 31 -19.85 28.76 5.68
C GLU A 31 -18.92 28.48 6.86
N GLU A 32 -18.45 29.53 7.53
CA GLU A 32 -17.59 29.37 8.69
C GLU A 32 -18.34 28.70 9.84
N ARG A 33 -19.57 29.16 10.14
CA ARG A 33 -20.44 28.53 11.14
C ARG A 33 -20.64 27.05 10.85
N GLU A 34 -20.97 26.69 9.61
CA GLU A 34 -21.15 25.29 9.20
C GLU A 34 -19.86 24.47 9.39
N ALA A 35 -18.68 25.06 9.19
CA ALA A 35 -17.39 24.40 9.43
C ALA A 35 -17.14 24.13 10.92
N TRP A 36 -17.42 25.10 11.79
CA TRP A 36 -17.31 24.95 13.24
C TRP A 36 -18.29 23.91 13.78
N GLU A 37 -19.55 23.94 13.33
CA GLU A 37 -20.58 22.98 13.75
C GLU A 37 -20.25 21.54 13.34
N LYS A 38 -19.61 21.33 12.19
CA LYS A 38 -19.10 20.01 11.77
C LYS A 38 -17.97 19.47 12.65
N LEU A 39 -17.34 20.33 13.44
CA LEU A 39 -16.34 19.97 14.44
C LEU A 39 -16.93 19.94 15.87
N ASP A 40 -18.26 19.84 15.98
CA ASP A 40 -19.04 19.79 17.22
C ASP A 40 -18.99 21.07 18.08
N TYR A 41 -18.51 22.19 17.53
CA TYR A 41 -18.66 23.49 18.17
C TYR A 41 -20.09 24.00 18.02
N ARG A 42 -20.58 24.79 18.98
CA ARG A 42 -21.95 25.30 18.97
C ARG A 42 -21.97 26.81 18.97
N VAL A 43 -22.76 27.39 18.08
CA VAL A 43 -23.02 28.83 18.07
C VAL A 43 -24.20 29.12 18.99
N ASP A 44 -23.94 29.77 20.13
CA ASP A 44 -24.98 30.28 21.02
C ASP A 44 -25.28 31.74 20.66
N GLU A 45 -26.25 31.94 19.76
CA GLU A 45 -26.66 33.28 19.32
C GLU A 45 -27.25 34.11 20.46
N LYS A 46 -27.91 33.46 21.42
CA LYS A 46 -28.55 34.14 22.55
C LYS A 46 -27.49 34.72 23.49
N ALA A 47 -26.48 33.93 23.82
CA ALA A 47 -25.36 34.39 24.62
C ALA A 47 -24.34 35.22 23.81
N GLY A 48 -24.40 35.17 22.48
CA GLY A 48 -23.41 35.79 21.60
C GLY A 48 -22.04 35.12 21.67
N ARG A 49 -21.99 33.79 21.89
CA ARG A 49 -20.74 33.04 22.13
C ARG A 49 -20.61 31.81 21.23
N LEU A 50 -19.37 31.48 20.88
CA LEU A 50 -19.02 30.16 20.37
C LEU A 50 -18.70 29.23 21.54
N LEU A 51 -19.22 28.01 21.53
CA LEU A 51 -19.04 27.01 22.56
C LEU A 51 -18.27 25.80 22.02
N ASN A 52 -17.40 25.25 22.86
CA ASN A 52 -16.73 23.98 22.65
C ASN A 52 -17.74 22.81 22.70
N PRO A 53 -17.34 21.59 22.27
CA PRO A 53 -18.20 20.40 22.37
C PRO A 53 -18.69 20.10 23.80
N ASP A 54 -17.87 20.43 24.81
CA ASP A 54 -18.19 20.32 26.24
C ASP A 54 -19.11 21.44 26.78
N GLY A 55 -19.49 22.40 25.93
CA GLY A 55 -20.38 23.51 26.28
C GLY A 55 -19.68 24.74 26.87
N THR A 56 -18.37 24.71 27.08
CA THR A 56 -17.62 25.87 27.58
C THR A 56 -17.37 26.92 26.48
N PRO A 57 -17.29 28.23 26.79
CA PRO A 57 -16.99 29.25 25.77
C PRO A 57 -15.59 29.06 25.15
N VAL A 58 -15.50 29.20 23.83
CA VAL A 58 -14.22 29.17 23.09
C VAL A 58 -13.49 30.51 23.30
N PRO A 59 -12.23 30.52 23.74
CA PRO A 59 -11.44 31.75 23.81
C PRO A 59 -11.23 32.38 22.42
N ALA A 60 -11.24 33.71 22.32
CA ALA A 60 -11.00 34.42 21.06
C ALA A 60 -9.65 34.05 20.42
N ALA A 61 -8.60 33.89 21.25
CA ALA A 61 -7.29 33.45 20.80
C ALA A 61 -7.28 32.02 20.22
N GLU A 62 -8.19 31.14 20.64
CA GLU A 62 -8.34 29.81 20.02
C GLU A 62 -8.98 29.91 18.64
N VAL A 63 -9.97 30.79 18.49
CA VAL A 63 -10.59 31.09 17.18
C VAL A 63 -9.54 31.65 16.22
N ASP A 64 -8.72 32.61 16.66
CA ASP A 64 -7.65 33.18 15.85
C ASP A 64 -6.58 32.14 15.49
N ARG A 65 -6.21 31.26 16.43
CA ARG A 65 -5.28 30.15 16.18
C ARG A 65 -5.82 29.21 15.09
N LEU A 66 -7.10 28.83 15.17
CA LEU A 66 -7.73 27.92 14.22
C LEU A 66 -7.95 28.56 12.84
N ARG A 67 -8.21 29.87 12.78
CA ARG A 67 -8.29 30.63 11.52
C ARG A 67 -6.93 30.85 10.86
N ALA A 68 -5.85 30.90 11.64
CA ALA A 68 -4.52 31.12 11.10
C ALA A 68 -4.04 29.96 10.19
N PRO A 69 -3.14 30.23 9.23
CA PRO A 69 -2.53 29.22 8.38
C PRO A 69 -1.89 28.08 9.18
N PHE A 70 -2.04 26.86 8.66
CA PHE A 70 -1.25 25.72 9.13
C PHE A 70 0.21 25.86 8.71
N ASP A 71 1.14 25.62 9.64
CA ASP A 71 2.59 25.69 9.40
C ASP A 71 3.21 24.30 9.59
N SER A 72 3.48 23.62 8.47
CA SER A 72 4.07 22.27 8.47
C SER A 72 5.49 22.19 9.01
N ALA A 73 6.18 23.32 9.23
CA ALA A 73 7.47 23.33 9.93
C ALA A 73 7.32 23.23 11.46
N ARG A 74 6.17 23.65 12.00
CA ARG A 74 5.87 23.69 13.43
C ARG A 74 4.87 22.62 13.85
N GLU A 75 4.05 22.15 12.92
CA GLU A 75 2.91 21.31 13.21
C GLU A 75 3.03 19.95 12.53
N GLU A 76 2.73 18.90 13.28
CA GLU A 76 2.70 17.53 12.79
C GLU A 76 1.25 17.10 12.51
N MET A 77 1.07 16.39 11.41
CA MET A 77 -0.15 15.71 11.02
C MET A 77 0.13 14.21 10.96
N ASP A 78 -0.87 13.38 11.27
CA ASP A 78 -0.78 11.94 11.05
C ASP A 78 -0.30 11.65 9.61
N ALA A 79 0.62 10.70 9.47
CA ALA A 79 1.29 10.45 8.19
C ALA A 79 0.30 10.05 7.09
N ASN A 80 -0.71 9.24 7.40
CA ASN A 80 -1.72 8.85 6.43
C ASN A 80 -2.59 10.05 6.04
N LEU A 81 -3.04 10.84 7.02
CA LEU A 81 -3.76 12.09 6.76
C LEU A 81 -2.96 13.03 5.85
N TRP A 82 -1.66 13.17 6.09
CA TRP A 82 -0.80 13.99 5.24
C TRP A 82 -0.72 13.45 3.80
N THR A 83 -0.52 12.14 3.62
CA THR A 83 -0.48 11.54 2.28
C THR A 83 -1.80 11.74 1.52
N TYR A 84 -2.94 11.50 2.18
CA TYR A 84 -4.26 11.73 1.56
C TYR A 84 -4.48 13.21 1.23
N LEU A 85 -4.01 14.13 2.07
CA LEU A 85 -4.08 15.56 1.80
C LEU A 85 -3.31 15.91 0.52
N MET A 86 -2.04 15.49 0.40
CA MET A 86 -1.20 15.79 -0.77
C MET A 86 -1.73 15.14 -2.05
N THR A 87 -2.19 13.90 -1.97
CA THR A 87 -2.76 13.16 -3.13
C THR A 87 -4.15 13.65 -3.53
N SER A 88 -4.85 14.39 -2.67
CA SER A 88 -6.14 15.04 -3.02
C SER A 88 -5.99 16.31 -3.88
N GLY A 89 -4.77 16.67 -4.28
CA GLY A 89 -4.49 17.85 -5.10
C GLY A 89 -4.04 19.09 -4.32
N GLN A 90 -3.95 19.00 -3.00
CA GLN A 90 -3.35 20.04 -2.17
C GLN A 90 -1.83 20.11 -2.41
N ARG A 91 -1.23 21.27 -2.13
CA ARG A 91 0.21 21.51 -2.35
C ARG A 91 0.86 22.13 -1.12
N LEU A 92 2.01 21.63 -0.74
CA LEU A 92 2.88 22.30 0.23
C LEU A 92 3.67 23.40 -0.47
N ASP A 93 3.56 24.63 0.01
CA ASP A 93 4.47 25.71 -0.37
C ASP A 93 5.71 25.65 0.52
N GLU A 94 6.85 25.25 -0.04
CA GLU A 94 8.10 25.06 0.72
C GLU A 94 8.75 26.38 1.19
N ASN A 95 8.30 27.53 0.68
CA ASN A 95 8.79 28.84 1.13
C ASN A 95 8.09 29.30 2.41
N THR A 96 6.79 29.02 2.50
CA THR A 96 5.94 29.45 3.62
C THR A 96 5.61 28.31 4.59
N CYS A 97 5.87 27.06 4.19
CA CYS A 97 5.46 25.84 4.87
C CYS A 97 3.93 25.69 5.05
N ALA A 98 3.16 26.47 4.30
CA ALA A 98 1.71 26.41 4.29
C ALA A 98 1.19 25.41 3.25
N VAL A 99 0.03 24.81 3.52
CA VAL A 99 -0.67 23.98 2.55
C VAL A 99 -1.65 24.86 1.77
N LYS A 100 -1.67 24.69 0.45
CA LYS A 100 -2.57 25.38 -0.48
C LYS A 100 -3.54 24.39 -1.12
N ASP A 101 -4.76 24.86 -1.35
CA ASP A 101 -5.74 24.17 -2.18
C ASP A 101 -5.44 24.27 -3.67
N ALA A 102 -6.24 23.56 -4.47
CA ALA A 102 -6.11 23.55 -5.92
C ALA A 102 -6.34 24.93 -6.57
N SER A 103 -6.95 25.88 -5.85
CA SER A 103 -7.12 27.28 -6.29
C SER A 103 -5.96 28.18 -5.83
N GLY A 104 -5.00 27.64 -5.08
CA GLY A 104 -3.85 28.36 -4.53
C GLY A 104 -4.12 29.04 -3.19
N ASN A 105 -5.30 28.87 -2.58
CA ASN A 105 -5.60 29.48 -1.28
C ASN A 105 -4.91 28.70 -0.15
N VAL A 106 -4.35 29.44 0.80
CA VAL A 106 -3.72 28.84 1.98
C VAL A 106 -4.79 28.26 2.92
N LEU A 107 -4.63 27.00 3.28
CA LEU A 107 -5.49 26.31 4.23
C LEU A 107 -5.20 26.77 5.67
N SER A 108 -6.27 27.13 6.37
CA SER A 108 -6.25 27.35 7.82
C SER A 108 -6.20 26.02 8.59
N ARG A 109 -5.85 26.09 9.88
CA ARG A 109 -5.94 24.91 10.77
C ARG A 109 -7.37 24.39 10.86
N LEU A 110 -8.37 25.28 10.87
CA LEU A 110 -9.79 24.92 10.88
C LEU A 110 -10.15 24.09 9.64
N ALA A 111 -9.70 24.52 8.46
CA ALA A 111 -9.95 23.78 7.22
C ALA A 111 -9.32 22.39 7.23
N LEU A 112 -8.09 22.25 7.76
CA LEU A 112 -7.43 20.96 7.90
C LEU A 112 -8.07 20.06 8.95
N HIS A 113 -8.52 20.61 10.08
CA HIS A 113 -9.27 19.85 11.08
C HIS A 113 -10.61 19.36 10.53
N LEU A 114 -11.31 20.20 9.77
CA LEU A 114 -12.54 19.81 9.08
C LEU A 114 -12.28 18.70 8.05
N TRP A 115 -11.22 18.84 7.25
CA TRP A 115 -10.82 17.82 6.29
C TRP A 115 -10.49 16.50 6.99
N ALA A 116 -9.71 16.53 8.06
CA ALA A 116 -9.36 15.36 8.86
C ALA A 116 -10.59 14.72 9.52
N ALA A 117 -11.53 15.52 10.01
CA ALA A 117 -12.78 15.04 10.59
C ALA A 117 -13.65 14.35 9.54
N ASN A 118 -13.77 14.94 8.34
CA ASN A 118 -14.50 14.32 7.22
C ASN A 118 -13.89 12.98 6.82
N LEU A 119 -12.55 12.91 6.74
CA LEU A 119 -11.85 11.66 6.42
C LEU A 119 -12.04 10.60 7.52
N LYS A 120 -11.95 10.99 8.80
CA LYS A 120 -12.26 10.10 9.94
C LYS A 120 -13.70 9.60 9.94
N ASN A 121 -14.66 10.47 9.60
CA ASN A 121 -16.05 10.06 9.44
C ASN A 121 -16.20 9.06 8.30
N SER A 122 -15.47 9.23 7.20
CA SER A 122 -15.50 8.31 6.06
C SER A 122 -14.97 6.94 6.45
N TYR A 123 -13.88 6.91 7.22
CA TYR A 123 -13.31 5.70 7.80
C TYR A 123 -14.27 5.01 8.77
N THR A 124 -14.90 5.79 9.65
CA THR A 124 -15.93 5.27 10.57
C THR A 124 -17.10 4.65 9.80
N HIS A 125 -17.52 5.29 8.71
CA HIS A 125 -18.57 4.79 7.83
C HIS A 125 -18.16 3.43 7.23
N SER A 126 -16.99 3.36 6.57
CA SER A 126 -16.49 2.12 5.96
C SER A 126 -16.35 0.97 6.98
N ALA A 127 -15.86 1.25 8.19
CA ALA A 127 -15.75 0.23 9.23
C ALA A 127 -17.12 -0.29 9.71
N LEU A 128 -18.12 0.59 9.81
CA LEU A 128 -19.49 0.20 10.12
C LEU A 128 -20.10 -0.64 9.00
N GLU A 129 -19.79 -0.35 7.74
CA GLU A 129 -20.23 -1.16 6.61
C GLU A 129 -19.64 -2.58 6.67
N ASP A 130 -18.34 -2.70 6.90
CA ASP A 130 -17.64 -3.99 6.94
C ASP A 130 -18.19 -4.87 8.07
N LEU A 131 -18.32 -4.33 9.28
CA LEU A 131 -18.93 -5.06 10.39
C LEU A 131 -20.36 -5.51 10.10
N ARG A 132 -21.14 -4.64 9.45
CA ARG A 132 -22.52 -4.95 9.10
C ARG A 132 -22.62 -6.04 8.03
N ALA A 133 -21.74 -6.04 7.02
CA ALA A 133 -21.68 -7.11 6.03
C ALA A 133 -21.25 -8.44 6.63
N GLY A 134 -20.42 -8.43 7.67
CA GLY A 134 -20.14 -9.61 8.47
C GLY A 134 -21.38 -10.12 9.21
N LEU A 135 -22.10 -9.21 9.89
CA LEU A 135 -23.31 -9.52 10.64
C LEU A 135 -24.47 -10.02 9.78
N SER A 136 -24.63 -9.48 8.56
CA SER A 136 -25.75 -9.85 7.68
C SER A 136 -25.70 -11.29 7.19
N LYS A 137 -24.53 -11.95 7.28
CA LYS A 137 -24.33 -13.38 7.00
C LYS A 137 -24.83 -14.29 8.13
N LEU A 138 -25.17 -13.71 9.28
CA LEU A 138 -25.58 -14.43 10.48
C LEU A 138 -27.09 -14.27 10.72
N LYS A 139 -27.72 -15.32 11.27
CA LYS A 139 -29.07 -15.21 11.82
C LYS A 139 -28.99 -14.51 13.19
N PRO A 140 -30.04 -13.81 13.63
CA PRO A 140 -30.02 -13.10 14.91
C PRO A 140 -29.68 -13.97 16.13
N GLY A 141 -29.98 -15.27 16.09
CA GLY A 141 -29.68 -16.22 17.16
C GLY A 141 -28.27 -16.81 17.12
N ASP A 142 -27.51 -16.60 16.04
CA ASP A 142 -26.18 -17.16 15.88
C ASP A 142 -25.19 -16.44 16.81
N ALA A 143 -24.19 -17.18 17.30
CA ALA A 143 -23.11 -16.59 18.08
C ALA A 143 -22.29 -15.61 17.23
N VAL A 144 -21.79 -14.53 17.85
CA VAL A 144 -20.88 -13.60 17.18
C VAL A 144 -19.52 -14.30 16.98
N PRO A 145 -19.06 -14.54 15.74
CA PRO A 145 -17.80 -15.24 15.49
C PRO A 145 -16.59 -14.44 15.96
N ASP A 146 -15.55 -15.13 16.46
CA ASP A 146 -14.30 -14.48 16.85
C ASP A 146 -13.65 -13.72 15.70
N SER A 147 -13.75 -14.24 14.48
CA SER A 147 -13.25 -13.58 13.27
C SER A 147 -13.85 -12.19 13.04
N LEU A 148 -15.11 -11.96 13.45
CA LEU A 148 -15.73 -10.64 13.35
C LEU A 148 -15.20 -9.68 14.43
N ARG A 149 -14.93 -10.20 15.64
CA ARG A 149 -14.29 -9.44 16.73
C ARG A 149 -12.85 -9.07 16.38
N GLU A 150 -12.10 -10.02 15.83
CA GLU A 150 -10.74 -9.82 15.33
C GLU A 150 -10.73 -8.78 14.20
N ARG A 151 -11.68 -8.87 13.26
CA ARG A 151 -11.81 -7.87 12.20
C ARG A 151 -12.09 -6.48 12.76
N ALA A 152 -13.00 -6.36 13.72
CA ALA A 152 -13.27 -5.08 14.39
C ALA A 152 -12.00 -4.52 15.07
N ALA A 153 -11.28 -5.35 15.83
CA ALA A 153 -10.04 -4.95 16.49
C ALA A 153 -8.95 -4.53 15.49
N LEU A 154 -8.86 -5.20 14.34
CA LEU A 154 -7.96 -4.83 13.25
C LEU A 154 -8.33 -3.47 12.66
N LEU A 155 -9.62 -3.21 12.37
CA LEU A 155 -10.10 -1.92 11.88
C LEU A 155 -9.75 -0.79 12.87
N GLU A 156 -9.89 -1.03 14.18
CA GLU A 156 -9.51 -0.07 15.20
C GLU A 156 -8.00 0.17 15.28
N LYS A 157 -7.20 -0.90 15.21
CA LYS A 157 -5.72 -0.81 15.14
C LYS A 157 -5.27 0.02 13.93
N GLN A 158 -6.03 -0.05 12.84
CA GLN A 158 -5.84 0.69 11.60
C GLN A 158 -6.37 2.14 11.67
N GLY A 159 -6.86 2.60 12.81
CA GLY A 159 -7.35 3.96 13.01
C GLY A 159 -8.79 4.21 12.56
N LEU A 160 -9.53 3.17 12.12
CA LEU A 160 -10.95 3.24 11.84
C LEU A 160 -11.72 3.06 13.16
N ALA A 161 -11.99 4.16 13.86
CA ALA A 161 -12.63 4.11 15.18
C ALA A 161 -14.11 3.70 15.07
N LEU A 162 -14.49 2.66 15.82
CA LEU A 162 -15.90 2.30 15.97
C LEU A 162 -16.61 3.21 16.99
N PRO A 163 -17.90 3.51 16.82
CA PRO A 163 -18.66 4.24 17.83
C PRO A 163 -18.65 3.50 19.19
N PRO A 164 -18.52 4.19 20.34
CA PRO A 164 -18.43 3.54 21.65
C PRO A 164 -19.55 2.53 21.95
N ALA A 165 -20.78 2.84 21.52
CA ALA A 165 -21.92 1.93 21.67
C ALA A 165 -21.75 0.62 20.87
N VAL A 166 -21.12 0.69 19.69
CA VAL A 166 -20.82 -0.50 18.86
C VAL A 166 -19.69 -1.30 19.50
N LYS A 167 -18.63 -0.66 20.01
CA LYS A 167 -17.54 -1.34 20.72
C LYS A 167 -18.06 -2.11 21.92
N LYS A 168 -18.87 -1.44 22.75
CA LYS A 168 -19.49 -2.03 23.93
C LYS A 168 -20.38 -3.21 23.54
N ALA A 169 -21.26 -3.03 22.55
CA ALA A 169 -22.12 -4.10 22.06
C ALA A 169 -21.30 -5.28 21.51
N LEU A 170 -20.20 -5.03 20.79
CA LEU A 170 -19.35 -6.09 20.25
C LEU A 170 -18.70 -6.92 21.36
N GLN A 171 -18.31 -6.29 22.46
CA GLN A 171 -17.72 -6.98 23.62
C GLN A 171 -18.77 -7.81 24.37
N GLU A 172 -19.95 -7.24 24.61
CA GLU A 172 -21.01 -7.83 25.44
C GLU A 172 -21.93 -8.80 24.69
N ALA A 173 -22.09 -8.66 23.38
CA ALA A 173 -23.03 -9.46 22.60
C ALA A 173 -22.60 -10.93 22.54
N ALA A 174 -23.47 -11.81 23.03
CA ALA A 174 -23.32 -13.25 22.83
C ALA A 174 -23.87 -13.68 21.46
N LYS A 175 -24.87 -12.96 20.92
CA LYS A 175 -25.55 -13.29 19.66
C LYS A 175 -25.53 -12.13 18.67
N ALA A 176 -25.59 -12.45 17.38
CA ALA A 176 -25.56 -11.47 16.29
C ALA A 176 -26.70 -10.45 16.36
N GLY A 177 -27.89 -10.85 16.82
CA GLY A 177 -29.03 -9.96 17.00
C GLY A 177 -28.77 -8.82 17.99
N ASP A 178 -28.01 -9.09 19.06
CA ASP A 178 -27.71 -8.12 20.12
C ASP A 178 -26.76 -7.01 19.63
N LEU A 179 -25.91 -7.32 18.64
CA LEU A 179 -24.99 -6.37 18.03
C LEU A 179 -25.62 -5.60 16.85
N SER A 180 -26.50 -6.26 16.09
CA SER A 180 -27.06 -5.72 14.84
C SER A 180 -27.75 -4.38 15.03
N GLY A 181 -28.54 -4.19 16.10
CA GLY A 181 -29.24 -2.93 16.35
C GLY A 181 -28.30 -1.73 16.60
N ALA A 182 -27.21 -1.94 17.33
CA ALA A 182 -26.23 -0.90 17.62
C ALA A 182 -25.46 -0.48 16.35
N VAL A 183 -25.03 -1.46 15.55
CA VAL A 183 -24.37 -1.24 14.26
C VAL A 183 -25.32 -0.56 13.28
N ASP A 184 -26.57 -1.02 13.19
CA ASP A 184 -27.56 -0.46 12.27
C ASP A 184 -27.89 1.00 12.59
N GLY A 185 -28.11 1.31 13.87
CA GLY A 185 -28.36 2.68 14.32
C GLY A 185 -27.17 3.59 14.08
N ALA A 186 -25.95 3.12 14.36
CA ALA A 186 -24.73 3.87 14.10
C ALA A 186 -24.51 4.13 12.61
N TYR A 187 -24.68 3.10 11.79
CA TYR A 187 -24.52 3.19 10.34
C TYR A 187 -25.56 4.12 9.70
N ALA A 188 -26.84 4.03 10.10
CA ALA A 188 -27.87 4.92 9.59
C ALA A 188 -27.60 6.39 9.95
N ARG A 189 -27.09 6.66 11.17
CA ARG A 189 -26.65 8.01 11.57
C ARG A 189 -25.48 8.50 10.73
N SER A 190 -24.47 7.66 10.55
CA SER A 190 -23.30 7.95 9.71
C SER A 190 -23.72 8.26 8.27
N THR A 191 -24.59 7.43 7.67
CA THR A 191 -25.12 7.63 6.32
C THR A 191 -25.76 9.00 6.17
N ARG A 192 -26.59 9.43 7.14
CA ARG A 192 -27.22 10.77 7.09
C ARG A 192 -26.20 11.93 7.06
N LEU A 193 -25.03 11.77 7.67
CA LEU A 193 -23.95 12.77 7.62
C LEU A 193 -23.34 12.87 6.20
N PHE A 194 -23.19 11.75 5.51
CA PHE A 194 -22.71 11.71 4.12
C PHE A 194 -23.79 12.13 3.10
N ASP A 195 -25.06 12.10 3.51
CA ASP A 195 -26.21 12.44 2.66
C ASP A 195 -26.54 13.93 2.62
N GLN A 196 -25.75 14.78 3.28
CA GLN A 196 -25.99 16.22 3.45
C GLN A 196 -25.99 17.06 2.15
N GLY A 197 -25.59 16.48 1.01
CA GLY A 197 -25.70 17.14 -0.31
C GLY A 197 -27.16 17.37 -0.79
N GLY A 198 -28.15 16.90 -0.02
CA GLY A 198 -29.56 17.10 -0.29
C GLY A 198 -29.98 16.55 -1.66
N TRP A 199 -30.95 17.20 -2.29
CA TRP A 199 -31.44 16.79 -3.61
C TRP A 199 -30.40 16.93 -4.72
N ARG A 200 -29.51 17.92 -4.64
CA ARG A 200 -28.43 18.10 -5.64
C ARG A 200 -27.44 16.94 -5.62
N GLY A 201 -27.03 16.50 -4.43
CA GLY A 201 -26.18 15.32 -4.28
C GLY A 201 -26.85 14.05 -4.80
N ALA A 202 -28.13 13.83 -4.45
CA ALA A 202 -28.88 12.67 -4.91
C ALA A 202 -29.09 12.64 -6.44
N LEU A 203 -29.34 13.79 -7.07
CA LEU A 203 -29.45 13.92 -8.53
C LEU A 203 -28.10 13.67 -9.23
N SER A 204 -27.03 14.26 -8.69
CA SER A 204 -25.67 14.05 -9.21
C SER A 204 -25.25 12.58 -9.14
N ALA A 205 -25.57 11.89 -8.05
CA ALA A 205 -25.32 10.46 -7.88
C ALA A 205 -26.15 9.59 -8.86
N ALA A 206 -27.42 9.93 -9.10
CA ALA A 206 -28.30 9.18 -10.00
C ALA A 206 -27.98 9.36 -11.50
N ALA A 207 -27.44 10.53 -11.87
CA ALA A 207 -27.12 10.88 -13.25
C ALA A 207 -26.11 9.89 -13.89
N PRO A 208 -26.06 9.73 -15.22
CA PRO A 208 -24.95 9.04 -15.87
C PRO A 208 -23.65 9.82 -15.67
N ALA A 209 -22.53 9.09 -15.52
CA ALA A 209 -21.22 9.70 -15.49
C ALA A 209 -20.92 10.34 -16.86
N ILE A 210 -20.88 11.67 -16.90
CA ILE A 210 -20.43 12.45 -18.05
C ILE A 210 -19.04 12.99 -17.72
N ARG A 211 -18.02 12.50 -18.44
CA ARG A 211 -16.62 12.91 -18.24
C ARG A 211 -16.50 14.43 -18.42
N GLY A 212 -16.03 15.11 -17.38
CA GLY A 212 -15.89 16.58 -17.34
C GLY A 212 -17.11 17.35 -16.80
N VAL A 213 -18.26 16.69 -16.57
CA VAL A 213 -19.47 17.32 -16.01
C VAL A 213 -19.85 16.73 -14.65
N THR A 214 -19.71 15.41 -14.48
CA THR A 214 -20.09 14.70 -13.23
C THR A 214 -18.97 13.80 -12.68
N THR A 215 -17.81 13.77 -13.34
CA THR A 215 -16.60 13.15 -12.78
C THR A 215 -15.96 14.12 -11.78
N ALA A 216 -15.17 13.60 -10.84
CA ALA A 216 -14.33 14.41 -9.96
C ALA A 216 -13.63 15.53 -10.75
N PRO A 217 -13.40 16.72 -10.14
CA PRO A 217 -12.69 17.81 -10.80
C PRO A 217 -11.40 17.29 -11.44
N PRO A 218 -10.96 17.88 -12.57
CA PRO A 218 -9.74 17.47 -13.23
C PRO A 218 -8.63 17.36 -12.19
N ALA A 219 -7.99 16.20 -12.17
CA ALA A 219 -6.85 15.91 -11.31
C ALA A 219 -5.85 17.06 -11.36
N PRO A 220 -5.13 17.32 -10.25
CA PRO A 220 -4.28 18.48 -10.13
C PRO A 220 -3.40 18.65 -11.36
N THR A 221 -3.59 19.78 -12.05
CA THR A 221 -2.65 20.25 -13.05
C THR A 221 -1.32 20.52 -12.37
N TYR A 222 -0.23 20.39 -13.12
CA TYR A 222 1.07 20.87 -12.68
C TYR A 222 0.93 22.26 -12.06
N SER A 223 1.44 22.45 -10.84
CA SER A 223 1.31 23.71 -10.11
C SER A 223 2.08 24.85 -10.79
N ASP A 224 3.10 24.50 -11.57
CA ASP A 224 3.93 25.42 -12.32
C ASP A 224 4.60 24.76 -13.56
N ASP A 225 5.38 25.56 -14.29
CA ASP A 225 6.13 25.13 -15.48
C ASP A 225 7.26 24.11 -15.18
N PRO A 226 8.08 24.29 -14.12
CA PRO A 226 9.08 23.29 -13.72
C PRO A 226 8.51 21.90 -13.42
N GLU A 227 7.43 21.80 -12.64
CA GLU A 227 6.80 20.52 -12.31
C GLU A 227 6.30 19.84 -13.59
N ARG A 228 5.71 20.62 -14.52
CA ARG A 228 5.29 20.13 -15.84
C ARG A 228 6.45 19.59 -16.67
N ARG A 229 7.57 20.31 -16.69
CA ARG A 229 8.76 19.91 -17.45
C ARG A 229 9.37 18.63 -16.89
N LEU A 230 9.49 18.51 -15.57
CA LEU A 230 9.95 17.27 -14.96
C LEU A 230 8.98 16.12 -15.20
N GLY A 231 7.68 16.33 -15.00
CA GLY A 231 6.66 15.32 -15.22
C GLY A 231 6.68 14.78 -16.65
N ALA A 232 6.83 15.65 -17.65
CA ALA A 232 7.00 15.24 -19.04
C ALA A 232 8.28 14.43 -19.27
N ALA A 233 9.40 14.86 -18.68
CA ALA A 233 10.68 14.16 -18.79
C ALA A 233 10.64 12.76 -18.14
N LEU A 234 10.05 12.65 -16.94
CA LEU A 234 9.83 11.38 -16.25
C LEU A 234 8.89 10.46 -17.04
N THR A 235 7.80 10.99 -17.58
CA THR A 235 6.86 10.23 -18.42
C THR A 235 7.57 9.63 -19.63
N ALA A 236 8.42 10.42 -20.30
CA ALA A 236 9.22 9.95 -21.43
C ALA A 236 10.22 8.85 -21.01
N ASP A 237 10.93 9.03 -19.90
CA ASP A 237 11.88 8.05 -19.39
C ASP A 237 11.19 6.75 -18.96
N ILE A 238 10.02 6.83 -18.30
CA ILE A 238 9.19 5.68 -17.92
C ILE A 238 8.74 4.92 -19.17
N ALA A 239 8.22 5.62 -20.17
CA ALA A 239 7.81 5.00 -21.42
C ALA A 239 8.99 4.34 -22.15
N ALA A 240 10.17 4.97 -22.14
CA ALA A 240 11.37 4.41 -22.74
C ALA A 240 11.83 3.14 -22.00
N VAL A 241 11.94 3.18 -20.67
CA VAL A 241 12.40 2.05 -19.84
C VAL A 241 11.42 0.88 -19.89
N LEU A 242 10.13 1.11 -19.65
CA LEU A 242 9.12 0.06 -19.74
C LEU A 242 9.01 -0.48 -21.19
N GLY A 243 9.21 0.38 -22.18
CA GLY A 243 9.22 0.02 -23.59
C GLY A 243 10.32 -0.95 -24.01
N GLU A 244 11.37 -1.14 -23.20
CA GLU A 244 12.44 -2.13 -23.43
C GLU A 244 11.87 -3.57 -23.36
N HIS A 245 10.80 -3.79 -22.59
CA HIS A 245 10.23 -5.12 -22.34
C HIS A 245 8.85 -5.32 -23.00
N PRO A 246 8.52 -6.54 -23.47
CA PRO A 246 7.20 -6.85 -24.06
C PRO A 246 6.02 -6.46 -23.17
N THR A 247 6.06 -6.83 -21.89
CA THR A 247 4.99 -6.53 -20.92
C THR A 247 4.81 -5.03 -20.73
N GLY A 248 5.92 -4.27 -20.62
CA GLY A 248 5.85 -2.82 -20.51
C GLY A 248 5.29 -2.17 -21.77
N ARG A 249 5.68 -2.63 -22.97
CA ARG A 249 5.06 -2.18 -24.23
C ARG A 249 3.56 -2.45 -24.27
N ASP A 250 3.12 -3.61 -23.77
CA ASP A 250 1.70 -3.96 -23.75
C ASP A 250 0.88 -3.10 -22.78
N LEU A 251 1.46 -2.70 -21.64
CA LEU A 251 0.83 -1.73 -20.75
C LEU A 251 0.76 -0.34 -21.40
N LEU A 252 1.88 0.16 -21.96
CA LEU A 252 1.96 1.47 -22.59
C LEU A 252 0.98 1.62 -23.76
N LYS A 253 0.74 0.56 -24.54
CA LYS A 253 -0.25 0.55 -25.63
C LYS A 253 -1.68 0.87 -25.16
N ARG A 254 -1.99 0.67 -23.89
CA ARG A 254 -3.32 0.92 -23.29
C ARG A 254 -3.55 2.41 -22.98
N PHE A 255 -2.48 3.19 -22.94
CA PHE A 255 -2.52 4.64 -22.69
C PHE A 255 -2.54 5.41 -24.02
N LYS A 256 -3.63 5.25 -24.76
CA LYS A 256 -3.89 6.02 -25.99
C LYS A 256 -5.11 6.91 -25.82
N GLY A 257 -4.94 8.19 -26.17
CA GLY A 257 -6.02 9.15 -26.28
C GLY A 257 -6.97 8.82 -27.42
N LYS A 258 -8.10 9.52 -27.48
CA LYS A 258 -9.11 9.33 -28.54
C LYS A 258 -8.58 9.64 -29.94
N ASP A 259 -7.56 10.47 -30.04
CA ASP A 259 -6.85 10.83 -31.27
C ASP A 259 -5.66 9.89 -31.58
N GLY A 260 -5.50 8.81 -30.81
CA GLY A 260 -4.44 7.82 -30.97
C GLY A 260 -3.09 8.24 -30.39
N LYS A 261 -2.96 9.46 -29.83
CA LYS A 261 -1.72 9.93 -29.19
C LYS A 261 -1.50 9.26 -27.83
N ALA A 262 -0.26 9.26 -27.36
CA ALA A 262 0.05 8.79 -26.01
C ALA A 262 -0.67 9.67 -24.97
N ASP A 263 -1.43 9.03 -24.08
CA ASP A 263 -2.19 9.67 -23.01
C ASP A 263 -1.79 9.03 -21.67
N MET A 264 -0.50 9.09 -21.33
CA MET A 264 0.01 8.58 -20.06
C MET A 264 -0.47 9.45 -18.90
N PRO A 265 -0.68 8.88 -17.69
CA PRO A 265 -0.97 9.67 -16.50
C PRO A 265 0.18 10.64 -16.21
N ALA A 266 -0.16 11.80 -15.64
CA ALA A 266 0.85 12.77 -15.22
C ALA A 266 1.74 12.17 -14.13
N VAL A 267 3.01 12.56 -14.09
CA VAL A 267 3.93 12.17 -13.00
C VAL A 267 4.25 13.41 -12.17
N LEU A 268 3.95 13.34 -10.87
CA LEU A 268 4.11 14.44 -9.92
C LEU A 268 5.15 14.07 -8.86
N LEU A 269 5.98 15.02 -8.42
CA LEU A 269 6.91 14.81 -7.31
C LEU A 269 6.34 15.46 -6.07
N LEU A 270 5.75 14.65 -5.19
CA LEU A 270 5.05 15.13 -3.99
C LEU A 270 5.75 14.67 -2.73
N LYS A 271 5.67 15.49 -1.68
CA LYS A 271 6.16 15.14 -0.36
C LYS A 271 5.09 14.33 0.37
N LEU A 272 5.05 13.01 0.13
CA LEU A 272 3.99 12.13 0.66
C LEU A 272 4.03 11.91 2.18
N SER A 273 5.07 12.39 2.85
CA SER A 273 5.17 12.48 4.31
C SER A 273 5.92 13.74 4.73
N GLN A 274 5.66 14.25 5.93
CA GLN A 274 6.38 15.40 6.45
C GLN A 274 7.87 15.09 6.69
N ARG A 275 8.20 13.85 7.05
CA ARG A 275 9.56 13.39 7.35
C ARG A 275 9.94 12.12 6.55
N PRO A 276 11.24 11.89 6.32
CA PRO A 276 11.70 10.62 5.76
C PRO A 276 11.37 9.46 6.71
N GLY A 277 10.73 8.41 6.18
CA GLY A 277 10.45 7.18 6.93
C GLY A 277 9.24 7.23 7.87
N ASP A 278 8.41 8.29 7.80
CA ASP A 278 7.09 8.25 8.43
C ASP A 278 6.30 7.04 7.89
N ALA A 279 5.65 6.30 8.80
CA ALA A 279 4.97 5.05 8.48
C ALA A 279 3.76 5.24 7.54
N GLY A 280 3.23 4.12 7.01
CA GLY A 280 2.11 4.11 6.07
C GLY A 280 2.55 4.50 4.66
N TYR A 281 1.71 5.24 3.93
CA TYR A 281 2.02 5.71 2.58
C TYR A 281 3.22 6.67 2.52
N GLY A 282 3.69 7.19 3.66
CA GLY A 282 4.93 7.97 3.77
C GLY A 282 6.19 7.20 3.38
N MET A 283 6.15 5.86 3.39
CA MET A 283 7.23 4.97 2.93
C MET A 283 7.08 4.53 1.47
N ALA A 284 5.92 4.75 0.85
CA ALA A 284 5.70 4.34 -0.54
C ALA A 284 6.62 5.11 -1.49
N GLY A 285 7.19 4.44 -2.49
CA GLY A 285 8.03 5.08 -3.52
C GLY A 285 7.20 5.90 -4.51
N ALA A 286 6.04 5.39 -4.87
CA ALA A 286 5.04 6.07 -5.69
C ALA A 286 3.63 5.62 -5.29
N VAL A 287 2.61 6.39 -5.67
CA VAL A 287 1.19 6.06 -5.46
C VAL A 287 0.38 6.56 -6.66
N ALA A 288 -0.44 5.70 -7.27
CA ALA A 288 -1.40 6.08 -8.28
C ALA A 288 -2.59 6.84 -7.69
N SER A 289 -3.10 7.83 -8.43
CA SER A 289 -4.35 8.49 -8.06
C SER A 289 -5.54 7.56 -8.25
N VAL A 290 -6.55 7.70 -7.40
CA VAL A 290 -7.77 6.86 -7.42
C VAL A 290 -8.51 6.92 -8.77
N ASP A 291 -8.43 8.05 -9.48
CA ASP A 291 -9.02 8.25 -10.80
C ASP A 291 -8.08 7.89 -11.97
N GLY A 292 -6.85 7.45 -11.69
CA GLY A 292 -5.85 7.07 -12.68
C GLY A 292 -5.31 8.21 -13.55
N ALA A 293 -5.45 9.45 -13.09
CA ALA A 293 -4.98 10.64 -13.78
C ALA A 293 -3.49 10.93 -13.56
N PHE A 294 -2.92 10.58 -12.41
CA PHE A 294 -1.51 10.79 -12.11
C PHE A 294 -0.88 9.66 -11.27
N VAL A 295 0.45 9.63 -11.29
CA VAL A 295 1.30 8.88 -10.37
C VAL A 295 2.09 9.90 -9.54
N ALA A 296 1.93 9.87 -8.22
CA ALA A 296 2.68 10.70 -7.29
C ALA A 296 3.94 9.95 -6.83
N LEU A 297 5.11 10.47 -7.16
CA LEU A 297 6.40 10.03 -6.65
C LEU A 297 6.68 10.67 -5.30
N ASN A 298 7.10 9.86 -4.33
CA ASN A 298 7.48 10.35 -3.02
C ASN A 298 8.84 11.04 -3.07
N PHE A 299 8.85 12.34 -2.79
CA PHE A 299 10.04 13.17 -2.68
C PHE A 299 11.18 12.50 -1.91
N TRP A 300 10.90 11.88 -0.75
CA TRP A 300 11.93 11.28 0.08
C TRP A 300 12.58 10.06 -0.57
N ALA A 301 11.79 9.24 -1.27
CA ALA A 301 12.28 8.09 -2.01
C ALA A 301 13.14 8.53 -3.20
N VAL A 302 12.65 9.49 -3.99
CA VAL A 302 13.40 10.02 -5.15
C VAL A 302 14.70 10.70 -4.70
N ARG A 303 14.66 11.47 -3.61
CA ARG A 303 15.83 12.09 -3.01
C ARG A 303 16.84 11.03 -2.56
N GLY A 304 16.39 9.98 -1.87
CA GLY A 304 17.24 8.87 -1.45
C GLY A 304 17.97 8.23 -2.63
N ALA A 305 17.23 7.89 -3.69
CA ALA A 305 17.79 7.30 -4.90
C ALA A 305 18.81 8.23 -5.60
N ALA A 306 18.50 9.52 -5.70
CA ALA A 306 19.42 10.53 -6.24
C ALA A 306 20.74 10.58 -5.46
N LEU A 307 20.68 10.55 -4.12
CA LEU A 307 21.86 10.56 -3.27
C LEU A 307 22.68 9.26 -3.38
N THR A 308 22.03 8.10 -3.50
CA THR A 308 22.75 6.84 -3.68
C THR A 308 23.42 6.73 -5.05
N SER A 309 22.95 7.49 -6.04
CA SER A 309 23.50 7.48 -7.39
C SER A 309 24.87 8.18 -7.50
N VAL A 310 25.23 9.04 -6.55
CA VAL A 310 26.52 9.77 -6.57
C VAL A 310 27.55 9.14 -5.62
N PRO A 311 28.87 9.37 -5.87
CA PRO A 311 29.93 8.92 -4.96
C PRO A 311 29.72 9.38 -3.53
N GLU A 312 30.14 8.58 -2.55
CA GLU A 312 29.94 8.88 -1.13
C GLU A 312 30.52 10.24 -0.72
N SER A 313 31.67 10.61 -1.29
CA SER A 313 32.32 11.91 -1.09
C SER A 313 31.45 13.11 -1.47
N GLU A 314 30.49 12.95 -2.38
CA GLU A 314 29.60 14.02 -2.86
C GLU A 314 28.25 14.04 -2.16
N ARG A 315 27.86 12.93 -1.50
CA ARG A 315 26.51 12.75 -0.95
C ARG A 315 26.11 13.82 0.04
N THR A 316 27.00 14.22 0.94
CA THR A 316 26.70 15.22 1.98
C THR A 316 26.43 16.60 1.36
N ALA A 317 27.23 17.01 0.38
CA ALA A 317 27.04 18.28 -0.32
C ALA A 317 25.76 18.26 -1.16
N LEU A 318 25.50 17.16 -1.86
CA LEU A 318 24.28 16.99 -2.64
C LEU A 318 23.04 16.95 -1.74
N ALA A 319 23.09 16.25 -0.61
CA ALA A 319 21.99 16.16 0.36
C ALA A 319 21.57 17.52 0.92
N LYS A 320 22.52 18.46 1.08
CA LYS A 320 22.24 19.86 1.45
C LYS A 320 21.58 20.63 0.31
N ARG A 321 21.95 20.37 -0.95
CA ARG A 321 21.31 21.00 -2.11
C ARG A 321 19.90 20.48 -2.36
N LEU A 322 19.68 19.17 -2.32
CA LEU A 322 18.40 18.52 -2.64
C LEU A 322 17.46 18.46 -1.42
N HIS A 323 17.31 19.56 -0.68
CA HIS A 323 16.51 19.58 0.55
C HIS A 323 15.04 20.00 0.34
N THR A 324 14.70 20.51 -0.86
CA THR A 324 13.33 20.81 -1.28
C THR A 324 12.99 20.02 -2.56
N PRO A 325 11.69 19.80 -2.85
CA PRO A 325 11.22 19.26 -4.12
C PRO A 325 11.80 20.02 -5.31
N GLU A 326 11.70 21.36 -5.35
CA GLU A 326 12.13 22.19 -6.49
C GLU A 326 13.62 21.99 -6.81
N ALA A 327 14.47 21.98 -5.77
CA ALA A 327 15.91 21.74 -5.95
C ALA A 327 16.21 20.33 -6.49
N LEU A 328 15.42 19.34 -6.08
CA LEU A 328 15.50 17.98 -6.63
C LEU A 328 15.01 17.92 -8.07
N GLN A 329 13.91 18.60 -8.40
CA GLN A 329 13.37 18.66 -9.76
C GLN A 329 14.40 19.27 -10.73
N ASP A 330 14.97 20.42 -10.37
CA ASP A 330 16.00 21.09 -11.16
C ASP A 330 17.23 20.21 -11.37
N TRP A 331 17.65 19.48 -10.34
CA TRP A 331 18.78 18.56 -10.44
C TRP A 331 18.47 17.40 -11.38
N LEU A 332 17.28 16.79 -11.29
CA LEU A 332 16.86 15.70 -12.16
C LEU A 332 16.71 16.14 -13.62
N LEU A 333 16.26 17.37 -13.87
CA LEU A 333 16.19 17.94 -15.22
C LEU A 333 17.58 18.15 -15.82
N LYS A 334 18.56 18.58 -15.01
CA LYS A 334 19.96 18.76 -15.43
C LYS A 334 20.74 17.45 -15.56
N ASN A 335 20.24 16.34 -14.99
CA ASN A 335 20.92 15.04 -14.98
C ASN A 335 20.05 13.93 -15.60
N PRO A 336 19.81 13.96 -16.93
CA PRO A 336 18.88 13.02 -17.59
C PRO A 336 19.29 11.55 -17.45
N HIS A 337 20.59 11.23 -17.47
CA HIS A 337 21.06 9.86 -17.27
C HIS A 337 20.70 9.33 -15.87
N ARG A 338 20.91 10.11 -14.81
CA ARG A 338 20.54 9.75 -13.43
C ARG A 338 19.04 9.60 -13.27
N ARG A 339 18.25 10.45 -13.92
CA ARG A 339 16.79 10.36 -13.91
C ARG A 339 16.32 9.06 -14.57
N ARG A 340 16.92 8.65 -15.69
CA ARG A 340 16.62 7.38 -16.35
C ARG A 340 17.08 6.17 -15.54
N ASP A 341 18.24 6.23 -14.88
CA ASP A 341 18.70 5.18 -13.96
C ASP A 341 17.77 5.01 -12.76
N PHE A 342 17.28 6.13 -12.21
CA PHE A 342 16.24 6.12 -11.18
C PHE A 342 14.96 5.43 -11.67
N VAL A 343 14.50 5.77 -12.87
CA VAL A 343 13.32 5.13 -13.46
C VAL A 343 13.55 3.62 -13.66
N ARG A 344 14.74 3.20 -14.11
CA ARG A 344 15.11 1.79 -14.24
C ARG A 344 15.13 1.07 -12.89
N GLY A 345 15.56 1.74 -11.83
CA GLY A 345 15.56 1.21 -10.46
C GLY A 345 14.15 1.03 -9.87
N LEU A 346 13.16 1.78 -10.35
CA LEU A 346 11.75 1.72 -9.91
C LEU A 346 10.79 1.20 -10.99
N ASP A 347 11.30 0.54 -12.03
CA ASP A 347 10.50 0.15 -13.19
C ASP A 347 9.29 -0.70 -12.82
N SER A 348 9.44 -1.60 -11.85
CA SER A 348 8.37 -2.46 -11.36
C SER A 348 7.35 -1.68 -10.54
N THR A 349 7.78 -0.74 -9.71
CA THR A 349 6.85 0.19 -9.04
C THR A 349 6.06 0.99 -10.07
N PHE A 350 6.70 1.50 -11.13
CA PHE A 350 5.97 2.17 -12.20
C PHE A 350 5.01 1.24 -12.94
N MET A 351 5.40 -0.01 -13.19
CA MET A 351 4.51 -1.03 -13.76
C MET A 351 3.26 -1.25 -12.89
N HIS A 352 3.44 -1.33 -11.58
CA HIS A 352 2.36 -1.45 -10.59
C HIS A 352 1.42 -0.25 -10.64
N GLU A 353 1.94 0.96 -10.39
CA GLU A 353 1.13 2.17 -10.30
C GLU A 353 0.44 2.51 -11.64
N LEU A 354 1.11 2.29 -12.77
CA LEU A 354 0.48 2.46 -14.07
C LEU A 354 -0.60 1.41 -14.33
N THR A 355 -0.49 0.20 -13.77
CA THR A 355 -1.57 -0.78 -13.84
C THR A 355 -2.80 -0.27 -13.11
N HIS A 356 -2.65 0.35 -11.93
CA HIS A 356 -3.75 1.04 -11.25
C HIS A 356 -4.34 2.19 -12.07
N CYS A 357 -3.50 3.04 -12.68
CA CYS A 357 -4.02 4.09 -13.56
C CYS A 357 -4.84 3.53 -14.72
N TRP A 358 -4.39 2.42 -15.32
CA TRP A 358 -5.14 1.76 -16.38
C TRP A 358 -6.43 1.09 -15.85
N GLN A 359 -6.40 0.47 -14.68
CA GLN A 359 -7.58 -0.08 -14.00
C GLN A 359 -8.64 0.98 -13.73
N ALA A 360 -8.27 2.18 -13.28
CA ALA A 360 -9.20 3.28 -13.07
C ALA A 360 -9.80 3.82 -14.39
N ARG A 361 -9.02 3.81 -15.49
CA ARG A 361 -9.50 4.26 -16.82
C ARG A 361 -10.48 3.29 -17.47
N ARG A 362 -10.31 1.99 -17.24
CA ARG A 362 -11.14 0.94 -17.82
C ARG A 362 -12.30 0.53 -16.91
N GLY A 363 -12.08 0.60 -15.60
CA GLY A 363 -13.02 0.22 -14.55
C GLY A 363 -14.00 1.34 -14.27
N ARG A 364 -15.27 0.97 -14.06
CA ARG A 364 -16.28 1.96 -13.66
C ARG A 364 -16.44 2.02 -12.15
N PHE A 365 -15.84 1.07 -11.43
CA PHE A 365 -16.03 0.93 -9.99
C PHE A 365 -15.49 2.12 -9.21
N GLU A 366 -14.26 2.60 -9.48
CA GLU A 366 -13.66 3.75 -8.79
C GLU A 366 -14.48 5.02 -9.01
N VAL A 367 -14.98 5.23 -10.23
CA VAL A 367 -15.81 6.38 -10.56
C VAL A 367 -17.10 6.34 -9.76
N GLU A 368 -17.77 5.20 -9.70
CA GLU A 368 -19.01 5.06 -8.92
C GLU A 368 -18.73 5.07 -7.40
N MET A 369 -17.58 4.60 -6.94
CA MET A 369 -17.12 4.73 -5.55
C MET A 369 -16.94 6.19 -5.16
N LEU A 370 -16.22 6.98 -5.98
CA LEU A 370 -16.03 8.42 -5.76
C LEU A 370 -17.35 9.21 -5.77
N ARG A 371 -18.37 8.71 -6.47
CA ARG A 371 -19.73 9.28 -6.51
C ARG A 371 -20.61 8.83 -5.34
N GLY A 372 -20.12 7.95 -4.47
CA GLY A 372 -20.87 7.36 -3.37
C GLY A 372 -21.89 6.30 -3.81
N ASN A 373 -21.84 5.87 -5.07
CA ASN A 373 -22.73 4.88 -5.66
C ASN A 373 -22.25 3.44 -5.40
N ALA A 374 -20.96 3.24 -5.10
CA ALA A 374 -20.36 1.96 -4.75
C ALA A 374 -19.61 2.04 -3.41
N PRO A 375 -19.31 0.91 -2.74
CA PRO A 375 -18.62 0.89 -1.46
C PRO A 375 -17.23 1.50 -1.54
N SER A 376 -16.83 2.26 -0.53
CA SER A 376 -15.49 2.85 -0.45
C SER A 376 -14.52 1.82 0.11
N ILE A 377 -13.92 1.04 -0.79
CA ILE A 377 -12.95 -0.02 -0.49
C ILE A 377 -11.72 0.10 -1.39
N ASN A 378 -10.60 -0.49 -0.97
CA ASN A 378 -9.49 -0.80 -1.87
C ASN A 378 -9.63 -2.26 -2.35
N PRO A 379 -10.00 -2.54 -3.63
CA PRO A 379 -10.25 -3.90 -4.10
C PRO A 379 -8.96 -4.72 -4.17
N LEU A 380 -8.85 -5.78 -3.36
CA LEU A 380 -7.68 -6.67 -3.31
C LEU A 380 -7.35 -7.28 -4.67
N GLU A 381 -8.37 -7.61 -5.46
CA GLU A 381 -8.22 -8.12 -6.82
C GLU A 381 -7.46 -7.16 -7.76
N LYS A 382 -7.61 -5.84 -7.57
CA LYS A 382 -6.89 -4.85 -8.39
C LYS A 382 -5.40 -4.82 -8.03
N GLU A 383 -5.08 -4.95 -6.74
CA GLU A 383 -3.70 -5.11 -6.25
C GLU A 383 -3.07 -6.38 -6.80
N HIS A 384 -3.79 -7.51 -6.75
CA HIS A 384 -3.31 -8.78 -7.33
C HIS A 384 -2.95 -8.65 -8.82
N GLU A 385 -3.77 -7.92 -9.59
CA GLU A 385 -3.48 -7.65 -10.99
C GLU A 385 -2.25 -6.74 -11.18
N ALA A 386 -2.07 -5.71 -10.35
CA ALA A 386 -0.93 -4.82 -10.42
C ALA A 386 0.39 -5.57 -10.12
N PHE A 387 0.44 -6.35 -9.04
CA PHE A 387 1.57 -7.22 -8.71
C PHE A 387 1.84 -8.27 -9.78
N ARG A 388 0.80 -8.84 -10.40
CA ARG A 388 0.97 -9.73 -11.56
C ARG A 388 1.66 -9.00 -12.71
N GLY A 389 1.30 -7.75 -12.98
CA GLY A 389 1.96 -6.88 -13.96
C GLY A 389 3.46 -6.75 -13.69
N GLU A 390 3.84 -6.49 -12.43
CA GLU A 390 5.25 -6.44 -12.01
C GLU A 390 5.98 -7.75 -12.30
N MET A 391 5.40 -8.89 -11.92
CA MET A 391 6.05 -10.19 -12.05
C MET A 391 6.21 -10.61 -13.51
N ARG A 392 5.28 -10.19 -14.38
CA ARG A 392 5.44 -10.32 -15.85
C ARG A 392 6.58 -9.47 -16.38
N LEU A 393 6.71 -8.22 -15.92
CA LEU A 393 7.85 -7.37 -16.30
C LEU A 393 9.17 -7.98 -15.80
N PHE A 394 9.21 -8.47 -14.56
CA PHE A 394 10.39 -9.12 -14.01
C PHE A 394 10.76 -10.38 -14.82
N HIS A 395 9.79 -11.17 -15.25
CA HIS A 395 10.03 -12.30 -16.13
C HIS A 395 10.66 -11.90 -17.46
N ASP A 396 10.20 -10.81 -18.08
CA ASP A 396 10.82 -10.29 -19.30
C ASP A 396 12.27 -9.82 -19.05
N LYS A 397 12.56 -9.23 -17.88
CA LYS A 397 13.91 -8.85 -17.45
C LYS A 397 14.79 -10.10 -17.26
N LEU A 398 14.27 -11.13 -16.60
CA LEU A 398 14.97 -12.41 -16.42
C LEU A 398 15.37 -13.04 -17.74
N LYS A 399 14.49 -13.01 -18.74
CA LYS A 399 14.80 -13.53 -20.08
C LYS A 399 15.84 -12.71 -20.82
N ALA A 400 15.83 -11.39 -20.64
CA ALA A 400 16.76 -10.48 -21.34
C ALA A 400 18.17 -10.49 -20.72
N ASP A 401 18.27 -10.46 -19.39
CA ASP A 401 19.52 -10.50 -18.64
C ASP A 401 19.35 -11.33 -17.36
N PRO A 402 19.61 -12.65 -17.44
CA PRO A 402 19.44 -13.54 -16.29
C PRO A 402 20.35 -13.18 -15.12
N ALA A 403 21.57 -12.71 -15.39
CA ALA A 403 22.54 -12.40 -14.35
C ALA A 403 22.10 -11.19 -13.52
N ALA A 404 21.66 -10.11 -14.18
CA ALA A 404 21.13 -8.93 -13.50
C ALA A 404 19.83 -9.23 -12.75
N ALA A 405 18.93 -10.03 -13.35
CA ALA A 405 17.67 -10.38 -12.72
C ALA A 405 17.84 -11.25 -11.47
N VAL A 406 18.71 -12.27 -11.50
CA VAL A 406 18.99 -13.13 -10.34
C VAL A 406 19.64 -12.34 -9.20
N GLY A 407 20.41 -11.30 -9.50
CA GLY A 407 20.99 -10.39 -8.51
C GLY A 407 20.00 -9.38 -7.91
N SER A 408 18.78 -9.27 -8.44
CA SER A 408 17.76 -8.33 -7.97
C SER A 408 17.08 -8.80 -6.69
N SER A 409 16.69 -7.85 -5.82
CA SER A 409 15.87 -8.12 -4.63
C SER A 409 14.50 -8.72 -4.95
N GLN A 410 14.01 -8.55 -6.19
CA GLN A 410 12.72 -9.09 -6.64
C GLN A 410 12.76 -10.57 -7.05
N PHE A 411 13.96 -11.15 -7.20
CA PHE A 411 14.09 -12.53 -7.68
C PHE A 411 13.41 -13.52 -6.74
N SER A 412 13.52 -13.33 -5.42
CA SER A 412 12.86 -14.19 -4.43
C SER A 412 11.33 -14.12 -4.55
N THR A 413 10.77 -12.93 -4.73
CA THR A 413 9.34 -12.73 -4.98
C THR A 413 8.89 -13.43 -6.26
N PHE A 414 9.67 -13.31 -7.33
CA PHE A 414 9.40 -14.02 -8.58
C PHE A 414 9.43 -15.55 -8.40
N GLN A 415 10.37 -16.08 -7.63
CA GLN A 415 10.42 -17.51 -7.32
C GLN A 415 9.16 -17.98 -6.58
N GLN A 416 8.62 -17.18 -5.65
CA GLN A 416 7.36 -17.50 -4.95
C GLN A 416 6.18 -17.61 -5.92
N VAL A 417 6.07 -16.68 -6.88
CA VAL A 417 5.02 -16.67 -7.92
C VAL A 417 5.08 -17.95 -8.76
N ILE A 418 6.28 -18.32 -9.19
CA ILE A 418 6.51 -19.50 -10.03
C ILE A 418 6.28 -20.79 -9.22
N ALA A 419 6.65 -20.85 -7.94
CA ALA A 419 6.41 -22.01 -7.09
C ALA A 419 4.91 -22.19 -6.77
N ASP A 420 4.29 -21.19 -6.15
CA ASP A 420 2.90 -21.22 -5.71
C ASP A 420 2.26 -19.83 -5.79
N TYR A 421 1.61 -19.57 -6.93
CA TYR A 421 0.88 -18.32 -7.15
C TYR A 421 -0.28 -18.12 -6.17
N GLY A 422 -0.92 -19.19 -5.69
CA GLY A 422 -2.01 -19.09 -4.71
C GLY A 422 -1.48 -18.55 -3.38
N GLN A 423 -0.42 -19.17 -2.86
CA GLN A 423 0.23 -18.71 -1.63
C GLN A 423 0.80 -17.28 -1.76
N TYR A 424 1.39 -16.95 -2.91
CA TYR A 424 1.86 -15.59 -3.20
C TYR A 424 0.71 -14.57 -3.15
N LYS A 425 -0.41 -14.87 -3.82
CA LYS A 425 -1.60 -14.02 -3.82
C LYS A 425 -2.19 -13.84 -2.42
N ASP A 426 -2.27 -14.91 -1.63
CA ASP A 426 -2.73 -14.85 -0.24
C ASP A 426 -1.80 -14.00 0.63
N GLY A 427 -0.49 -14.02 0.34
CA GLY A 427 0.50 -13.14 0.95
C GLY A 427 0.22 -11.66 0.69
N ILE A 428 -0.14 -11.30 -0.54
CA ILE A 428 -0.54 -9.93 -0.91
C ILE A 428 -1.83 -9.54 -0.19
N THR A 429 -2.83 -10.43 -0.20
CA THR A 429 -4.09 -10.21 0.51
C THR A 429 -3.84 -9.90 1.99
N ARG A 430 -3.02 -10.71 2.67
CA ARG A 430 -2.68 -10.49 4.08
C ARG A 430 -1.95 -9.17 4.28
N LEU A 431 -0.93 -8.89 3.46
CA LEU A 431 -0.19 -7.62 3.51
C LEU A 431 -1.14 -6.42 3.43
N TYR A 432 -2.09 -6.44 2.49
CA TYR A 432 -3.00 -5.32 2.29
C TYR A 432 -4.06 -5.21 3.37
N MET A 433 -4.64 -6.33 3.78
CA MET A 433 -5.59 -6.35 4.90
C MET A 433 -4.97 -5.91 6.21
N GLU A 434 -3.67 -6.12 6.44
CA GLU A 434 -2.96 -5.69 7.66
C GLU A 434 -2.55 -4.22 7.62
N ASN A 435 -2.10 -3.70 6.47
CA ASN A 435 -1.46 -2.39 6.37
C ASN A 435 -2.34 -1.28 5.80
N PHE A 436 -3.37 -1.60 5.01
CA PHE A 436 -4.17 -0.61 4.30
C PHE A 436 -5.65 -0.66 4.74
N PRO A 437 -6.09 0.32 5.55
CA PRO A 437 -7.48 0.45 6.01
C PRO A 437 -8.46 0.40 4.82
N GLY A 438 -9.52 -0.40 4.93
CA GLY A 438 -10.55 -0.49 3.89
C GLY A 438 -10.23 -1.41 2.70
N SER A 439 -9.12 -2.15 2.74
CA SER A 439 -8.85 -3.21 1.76
C SER A 439 -9.85 -4.36 1.92
N SER A 440 -10.49 -4.74 0.81
CA SER A 440 -11.55 -5.76 0.77
C SER A 440 -11.66 -6.42 -0.61
N ASP A 441 -12.26 -7.60 -0.67
CA ASP A 441 -12.48 -8.32 -1.93
C ASP A 441 -13.81 -7.90 -2.61
N PHE A 442 -13.94 -8.17 -3.91
CA PHE A 442 -15.16 -7.86 -4.66
C PHE A 442 -16.41 -8.58 -4.13
N PRO A 443 -16.36 -9.85 -3.68
CA PRO A 443 -17.51 -10.50 -3.02
C PRO A 443 -18.01 -9.73 -1.79
N THR A 444 -17.11 -9.26 -0.94
CA THR A 444 -17.43 -8.46 0.23
C THR A 444 -18.00 -7.11 -0.19
N ALA A 445 -17.41 -6.46 -1.20
CA ALA A 445 -17.98 -5.27 -1.82
C ALA A 445 -19.44 -5.47 -2.27
N GLY A 446 -19.75 -6.63 -2.87
CA GLY A 446 -21.10 -6.98 -3.28
C GLY A 446 -22.06 -7.12 -2.10
N GLY A 447 -21.60 -7.71 -0.99
CA GLY A 447 -22.34 -7.77 0.26
C GLY A 447 -22.60 -6.39 0.86
N LEU A 448 -21.58 -5.52 0.90
CA LEU A 448 -21.70 -4.13 1.36
C LEU A 448 -22.73 -3.36 0.52
N GLN A 449 -22.67 -3.51 -0.80
CA GLN A 449 -23.56 -2.85 -1.74
C GLN A 449 -25.03 -3.30 -1.57
N ALA A 450 -25.26 -4.58 -1.32
CA ALA A 450 -26.60 -5.09 -1.00
C ALA A 450 -27.16 -4.48 0.29
N GLU A 451 -26.32 -4.33 1.30
CA GLU A 451 -26.73 -3.78 2.59
C GLU A 451 -27.02 -2.28 2.51
N ARG A 452 -26.24 -1.52 1.73
CA ARG A 452 -26.53 -0.11 1.39
C ARG A 452 -27.93 0.06 0.80
N ARG A 453 -28.34 -0.81 -0.14
CA ARG A 453 -29.70 -0.77 -0.72
C ARG A 453 -30.77 -0.99 0.35
N ARG A 454 -30.59 -1.98 1.21
CA ARG A 454 -31.53 -2.30 2.30
C ARG A 454 -31.71 -1.12 3.26
N ILE A 455 -30.64 -0.42 3.64
CA ILE A 455 -30.72 0.72 4.55
C ILE A 455 -31.36 1.94 3.90
N SER A 456 -31.09 2.16 2.62
CA SER A 456 -31.76 3.21 1.85
C SER A 456 -33.29 3.05 1.90
N GLU A 457 -33.80 1.81 1.86
CA GLU A 457 -35.23 1.52 2.03
C GLU A 457 -35.74 1.85 3.43
N VAL A 458 -34.96 1.56 4.48
CA VAL A 458 -35.32 1.87 5.87
C VAL A 458 -35.38 3.38 6.08
N ILE A 459 -34.35 4.11 5.63
CA ILE A 459 -34.28 5.58 5.74
C ILE A 459 -35.43 6.23 4.97
N GLY A 460 -35.73 5.73 3.76
CA GLY A 460 -36.80 6.24 2.90
C GLY A 460 -38.21 6.12 3.49
N ARG A 461 -38.41 5.40 4.60
CA ARG A 461 -39.71 5.33 5.32
C ARG A 461 -39.93 6.48 6.29
N SER A 462 -38.94 7.35 6.50
CA SER A 462 -38.98 8.40 7.53
C SER A 462 -39.80 9.64 7.11
N SER A 463 -39.82 9.96 5.80
CA SER A 463 -40.59 11.10 5.24
C SER A 463 -40.70 10.97 3.72
N LEU A 464 -41.65 11.68 3.08
CA LEU A 464 -41.77 11.76 1.61
C LEU A 464 -40.50 12.34 0.96
N ALA A 465 -39.86 13.33 1.62
CA ALA A 465 -38.62 13.93 1.13
C ALA A 465 -37.44 12.94 1.21
N ASP A 466 -37.35 12.15 2.27
CA ASP A 466 -36.37 11.06 2.38
C ASP A 466 -36.63 9.96 1.37
N TRP A 467 -37.89 9.57 1.19
CA TRP A 467 -38.28 8.57 0.19
C TRP A 467 -37.77 8.94 -1.20
N GLY A 468 -38.03 10.17 -1.65
CA GLY A 468 -37.62 10.64 -2.97
C GLY A 468 -36.10 10.73 -3.13
N ARG A 469 -35.37 11.20 -2.10
CA ARG A 469 -33.89 11.20 -2.10
C ARG A 469 -33.31 9.79 -2.16
N GLN A 470 -33.86 8.87 -1.37
CA GLN A 470 -33.41 7.49 -1.31
C GLN A 470 -33.80 6.71 -2.59
N ALA A 471 -34.89 7.07 -3.26
CA ALA A 471 -35.22 6.55 -4.59
C ALA A 471 -34.15 6.92 -5.63
N LEU A 472 -33.73 8.19 -5.68
CA LEU A 472 -32.62 8.62 -6.57
C LEU A 472 -31.30 7.90 -6.23
N ARG A 473 -30.99 7.72 -4.95
CA ARG A 473 -29.78 6.99 -4.53
C ARG A 473 -29.79 5.54 -4.95
N ARG A 474 -30.94 4.86 -4.90
CA ARG A 474 -31.05 3.48 -5.39
C ARG A 474 -30.77 3.36 -6.89
N LEU A 475 -31.10 4.39 -7.69
CA LEU A 475 -30.67 4.44 -9.10
C LEU A 475 -29.13 4.55 -9.21
N GLY A 476 -28.51 5.35 -8.34
CA GLY A 476 -27.05 5.40 -8.19
C GLY A 476 -26.44 4.04 -7.81
N PHE A 477 -27.00 3.38 -6.80
CA PHE A 477 -26.55 2.06 -6.35
C PHE A 477 -26.62 0.99 -7.43
N ALA A 478 -27.66 1.02 -8.29
CA ALA A 478 -27.73 0.12 -9.45
C ALA A 478 -26.58 0.33 -10.45
N ARG A 479 -26.07 1.57 -10.58
CA ARG A 479 -24.86 1.84 -11.37
C ARG A 479 -23.62 1.29 -10.68
N GLY A 480 -23.53 1.43 -9.36
CA GLY A 480 -22.48 0.83 -8.54
C GLY A 480 -22.45 -0.70 -8.66
N ASP A 481 -23.61 -1.35 -8.67
CA ASP A 481 -23.75 -2.80 -8.88
C ASP A 481 -23.20 -3.23 -10.24
N GLU A 482 -23.61 -2.55 -11.30
CA GLU A 482 -23.16 -2.87 -12.65
C GLU A 482 -21.66 -2.61 -12.82
N ALA A 483 -21.14 -1.55 -12.19
CA ALA A 483 -19.70 -1.26 -12.18
C ALA A 483 -18.90 -2.33 -11.44
N LEU A 484 -19.34 -2.69 -10.23
CA LEU A 484 -18.71 -3.75 -9.43
C LEU A 484 -18.73 -5.09 -10.16
N ARG A 485 -19.88 -5.47 -10.74
CA ARG A 485 -20.02 -6.72 -11.48
C ARG A 485 -19.06 -6.79 -12.67
N ARG A 486 -18.99 -5.71 -13.48
CA ARG A 486 -18.09 -5.65 -14.65
C ARG A 486 -16.63 -5.75 -14.26
N ASP A 487 -16.22 -5.02 -13.23
CA ASP A 487 -14.82 -5.04 -12.78
C ASP A 487 -14.44 -6.42 -12.19
N ALA A 488 -15.37 -7.05 -11.44
CA ALA A 488 -15.18 -8.41 -10.94
C ALA A 488 -15.14 -9.47 -12.06
N ASP A 489 -16.00 -9.36 -13.08
CA ASP A 489 -16.02 -10.23 -14.25
C ASP A 489 -14.72 -10.11 -15.06
N ASP A 490 -14.29 -8.87 -15.35
CA ASP A 490 -13.05 -8.63 -16.07
C ASP A 490 -11.82 -9.13 -15.28
N TYR A 491 -11.76 -8.89 -13.97
CA TYR A 491 -10.70 -9.45 -13.14
C TYR A 491 -10.68 -10.98 -13.20
N ARG A 492 -11.83 -11.63 -13.01
CA ARG A 492 -11.93 -13.10 -13.09
C ARG A 492 -11.44 -13.64 -14.43
N SER A 493 -11.81 -13.00 -15.54
CA SER A 493 -11.34 -13.38 -16.86
C SER A 493 -9.81 -13.27 -16.97
N ARG A 494 -9.22 -12.16 -16.53
CA ARG A 494 -7.77 -11.93 -16.61
C ARG A 494 -6.98 -12.84 -15.66
N GLU A 495 -7.53 -13.10 -14.48
CA GLU A 495 -6.97 -14.03 -13.52
C GLU A 495 -6.95 -15.45 -14.09
N LYS A 496 -8.04 -15.86 -14.74
CA LYS A 496 -8.11 -17.13 -15.45
C LYS A 496 -7.09 -17.20 -16.59
N ASP A 497 -7.03 -16.19 -17.45
CA ASP A 497 -6.06 -16.14 -18.55
C ASP A 497 -4.61 -16.22 -18.04
N PHE A 498 -4.32 -15.52 -16.95
CA PHE A 498 -3.00 -15.60 -16.33
C PHE A 498 -2.71 -16.99 -15.78
N THR A 499 -3.61 -17.55 -14.97
CA THR A 499 -3.37 -18.82 -14.28
C THR A 499 -3.33 -20.02 -15.23
N ASP A 500 -4.16 -20.01 -16.28
CA ASP A 500 -4.26 -21.12 -17.23
C ASP A 500 -3.25 -21.05 -18.37
N VAL A 501 -2.85 -19.84 -18.78
CA VAL A 501 -2.02 -19.64 -19.99
C VAL A 501 -0.68 -19.01 -19.67
N GLU A 502 -0.67 -17.83 -19.04
CA GLU A 502 0.57 -17.06 -18.87
C GLU A 502 1.50 -17.67 -17.82
N LEU A 503 0.99 -18.06 -16.66
CA LEU A 503 1.78 -18.60 -15.55
C LEU A 503 2.45 -19.94 -15.91
N PRO A 504 1.78 -20.92 -16.54
CA PRO A 504 2.44 -22.13 -17.02
C PRO A 504 3.53 -21.82 -18.05
N ARG A 505 3.30 -20.85 -18.95
CA ARG A 505 4.32 -20.41 -19.92
C ARG A 505 5.52 -19.77 -19.21
N MET A 506 5.28 -18.85 -18.27
CA MET A 506 6.33 -18.21 -17.47
C MET A 506 7.14 -19.24 -16.67
N ARG A 507 6.48 -20.25 -16.09
CA ARG A 507 7.14 -21.37 -15.40
C ARG A 507 8.12 -22.10 -16.31
N ARG A 508 7.69 -22.48 -17.51
CA ARG A 508 8.56 -23.16 -18.49
C ARG A 508 9.75 -22.29 -18.89
N GLU A 509 9.47 -21.10 -19.40
CA GLU A 509 10.50 -20.18 -19.90
C GLU A 509 11.49 -19.77 -18.80
N ALA A 510 11.02 -19.48 -17.58
CA ALA A 510 11.89 -19.16 -16.46
C ALA A 510 12.76 -20.36 -16.03
N SER A 511 12.18 -21.57 -16.02
CA SER A 511 12.93 -22.79 -15.67
C SER A 511 14.08 -23.01 -16.66
N GLU A 512 13.81 -22.92 -17.96
CA GLU A 512 14.83 -23.05 -19.01
C GLU A 512 15.97 -22.04 -18.85
N VAL A 513 15.61 -20.76 -18.67
CA VAL A 513 16.59 -19.67 -18.51
C VAL A 513 17.43 -19.88 -17.25
N LEU A 514 16.81 -20.22 -16.12
CA LEU A 514 17.50 -20.38 -14.85
C LEU A 514 18.35 -21.64 -14.79
N VAL A 515 17.87 -22.76 -15.34
CA VAL A 515 18.66 -24.00 -15.47
C VAL A 515 19.93 -23.71 -16.25
N LYS A 516 19.80 -23.09 -17.43
CA LYS A 516 20.95 -22.74 -18.27
C LYS A 516 21.89 -21.78 -17.55
N HIS A 517 21.37 -20.68 -17.01
CA HIS A 517 22.17 -19.67 -16.31
C HIS A 517 22.98 -20.29 -15.15
N PHE A 518 22.35 -21.10 -14.32
CA PHE A 518 23.02 -21.72 -13.18
C PHE A 518 23.99 -22.83 -13.59
N ASP A 519 23.68 -23.65 -14.60
CA ASP A 519 24.63 -24.67 -15.08
C ASP A 519 25.88 -24.01 -15.69
N ASP A 520 25.69 -22.98 -16.54
CA ASP A 520 26.78 -22.19 -17.14
C ASP A 520 27.65 -21.49 -16.06
N ALA A 521 27.03 -21.06 -14.95
CA ALA A 521 27.72 -20.44 -13.82
C ALA A 521 28.36 -21.46 -12.85
N GLY A 522 28.36 -22.76 -13.16
CA GLY A 522 28.89 -23.80 -12.28
C GLY A 522 28.12 -23.90 -10.95
N ARG A 523 26.80 -23.72 -11.01
CA ARG A 523 25.84 -23.81 -9.90
C ARG A 523 24.80 -24.94 -10.13
N PRO A 524 25.21 -26.19 -10.40
CA PRO A 524 24.32 -27.30 -10.72
C PRO A 524 23.25 -27.58 -9.66
N ALA A 525 23.49 -27.33 -8.36
CA ALA A 525 22.45 -27.50 -7.34
C ALA A 525 21.29 -26.49 -7.50
N GLN A 526 21.60 -25.26 -7.94
CA GLN A 526 20.58 -24.25 -8.21
C GLN A 526 19.92 -24.46 -9.56
N ALA A 527 20.67 -24.93 -10.56
CA ALA A 527 20.10 -25.40 -11.82
C ALA A 527 19.12 -26.55 -11.56
N LEU A 528 19.46 -27.51 -10.69
CA LEU A 528 18.59 -28.60 -10.28
C LEU A 528 17.32 -28.07 -9.60
N ALA A 529 17.45 -27.08 -8.71
CA ALA A 529 16.30 -26.45 -8.06
C ALA A 529 15.36 -25.79 -9.08
N ALA A 530 15.90 -25.04 -10.04
CA ALA A 530 15.12 -24.44 -11.12
C ALA A 530 14.46 -25.50 -12.01
N ALA A 531 15.14 -26.61 -12.31
CA ALA A 531 14.61 -27.72 -13.10
C ALA A 531 13.41 -28.41 -12.44
N ARG A 532 13.20 -28.21 -11.13
CA ARG A 532 12.11 -28.79 -10.33
C ARG A 532 10.91 -27.85 -10.17
N PHE A 533 10.96 -26.64 -10.71
CA PHE A 533 9.79 -25.76 -10.68
C PHE A 533 8.57 -26.44 -11.29
N ARG A 534 7.41 -26.15 -10.72
CA ARG A 534 6.14 -26.70 -11.19
C ARG A 534 5.93 -26.32 -12.66
N GLY A 535 5.65 -27.30 -13.50
CA GLY A 535 5.47 -27.09 -14.94
C GLY A 535 6.77 -26.93 -15.73
N SER A 536 7.93 -27.20 -15.12
CA SER A 536 9.20 -27.37 -15.85
C SER A 536 9.10 -28.53 -16.85
N GLU A 537 9.62 -28.33 -18.07
CA GLU A 537 9.76 -29.38 -19.10
C GLU A 537 11.09 -30.15 -18.98
N SER A 538 11.83 -29.93 -17.90
CA SER A 538 13.11 -30.63 -17.67
C SER A 538 12.90 -32.14 -17.58
N THR A 539 13.58 -32.88 -18.45
CA THR A 539 13.50 -34.34 -18.47
C THR A 539 14.06 -34.95 -17.18
N LYS A 540 13.71 -36.22 -16.92
CA LYS A 540 14.27 -36.95 -15.78
C LYS A 540 15.79 -37.06 -15.91
N GLU A 541 16.29 -37.22 -17.13
CA GLU A 541 17.69 -37.33 -17.49
C GLU A 541 18.43 -36.02 -17.18
N THR A 542 17.87 -34.87 -17.57
CA THR A 542 18.44 -33.55 -17.24
C THR A 542 18.55 -33.36 -15.73
N ARG A 543 17.48 -33.66 -14.98
CA ARG A 543 17.49 -33.55 -13.51
C ARG A 543 18.49 -34.50 -12.86
N LEU A 544 18.64 -35.73 -13.38
CA LEU A 544 19.64 -36.67 -12.90
C LEU A 544 21.07 -36.16 -13.17
N ALA A 545 21.35 -35.66 -14.38
CA ALA A 545 22.66 -35.11 -14.72
C ALA A 545 23.02 -33.89 -13.85
N LEU A 546 22.06 -32.99 -13.61
CA LEU A 546 22.25 -31.84 -12.70
C LEU A 546 22.48 -32.29 -11.25
N PHE A 547 21.77 -33.32 -10.79
CA PHE A 547 21.99 -33.91 -9.49
C PHE A 547 23.40 -34.52 -9.35
N GLU A 548 23.86 -35.28 -10.34
CA GLU A 548 25.21 -35.86 -10.34
C GLU A 548 26.28 -34.77 -10.32
N LYS A 549 26.13 -33.71 -11.13
CA LYS A 549 27.00 -32.53 -11.10
C LYS A 549 26.99 -31.84 -9.73
N ALA A 550 25.80 -31.65 -9.13
CA ALA A 550 25.64 -31.02 -7.82
C ALA A 550 26.32 -31.86 -6.71
N MET A 551 26.11 -33.17 -6.70
CA MET A 551 26.78 -34.08 -5.77
C MET A 551 28.30 -34.07 -5.95
N ALA A 552 28.79 -34.08 -7.19
CA ALA A 552 30.23 -33.98 -7.48
C ALA A 552 30.83 -32.67 -6.94
N GLN A 553 30.10 -31.55 -7.07
CA GLN A 553 30.52 -30.27 -6.50
C GLN A 553 30.51 -30.29 -4.96
N LEU A 554 29.46 -30.84 -4.36
CA LEU A 554 29.33 -31.00 -2.90
C LEU A 554 30.32 -32.01 -2.29
N ARG A 555 31.03 -32.80 -3.10
CA ARG A 555 32.15 -33.64 -2.65
C ARG A 555 33.49 -32.91 -2.65
N ARG A 556 33.64 -31.83 -3.42
CA ARG A 556 34.88 -31.05 -3.45
C ARG A 556 35.01 -30.26 -2.15
N PRO A 557 36.14 -30.33 -1.44
CA PRO A 557 36.35 -29.53 -0.23
C PRO A 557 36.44 -28.03 -0.55
N GLY A 558 36.09 -27.18 0.41
CA GLY A 558 36.18 -25.72 0.31
C GLY A 558 34.97 -25.01 -0.31
N GLY A 559 35.13 -23.72 -0.58
CA GLY A 559 34.07 -22.81 -1.05
C GLY A 559 33.41 -22.00 0.07
N ASP A 560 32.46 -21.15 -0.31
CA ASP A 560 31.67 -20.36 0.64
C ASP A 560 30.73 -21.28 1.46
N PRO A 561 30.83 -21.30 2.80
CA PRO A 561 30.06 -22.21 3.65
C PRO A 561 28.54 -22.03 3.52
N GLU A 562 28.07 -20.80 3.44
CA GLU A 562 26.63 -20.49 3.37
C GLU A 562 26.05 -20.94 2.02
N ARG A 563 26.74 -20.66 0.92
CA ARG A 563 26.38 -21.18 -0.41
C ARG A 563 26.37 -22.70 -0.46
N ARG A 564 27.39 -23.35 0.12
CA ARG A 564 27.45 -24.82 0.13
C ARG A 564 26.26 -25.42 0.87
N LEU A 565 25.84 -24.80 1.97
CA LEU A 565 24.66 -25.23 2.72
C LEU A 565 23.35 -25.05 1.90
N GLN A 566 23.25 -23.96 1.13
CA GLN A 566 22.14 -23.79 0.19
C GLN A 566 22.14 -24.91 -0.85
N ASP A 567 23.29 -25.22 -1.45
CA ASP A 567 23.43 -26.27 -2.46
C ASP A 567 23.06 -27.66 -1.87
N ILE A 568 23.49 -27.96 -0.64
CA ILE A 568 23.04 -29.15 0.11
C ILE A 568 21.52 -29.16 0.22
N SER A 569 20.91 -28.06 0.66
CA SER A 569 19.45 -27.98 0.81
C SER A 569 18.69 -28.22 -0.50
N GLN A 570 19.20 -27.70 -1.62
CA GLN A 570 18.59 -27.92 -2.93
C GLN A 570 18.67 -29.39 -3.37
N VAL A 571 19.81 -30.04 -3.15
CA VAL A 571 19.98 -31.47 -3.43
C VAL A 571 19.10 -32.33 -2.53
N GLY A 572 19.04 -32.02 -1.23
CA GLY A 572 18.16 -32.71 -0.28
C GLY A 572 16.69 -32.61 -0.65
N GLY A 573 16.23 -31.44 -1.11
CA GLY A 573 14.87 -31.29 -1.62
C GLY A 573 14.58 -32.24 -2.80
N TYR A 574 15.54 -32.44 -3.69
CA TYR A 574 15.37 -33.34 -4.84
C TYR A 574 15.32 -34.81 -4.42
N LEU A 575 16.11 -35.19 -3.41
CA LEU A 575 16.09 -36.53 -2.84
C LEU A 575 14.75 -36.84 -2.16
N MET A 576 14.18 -35.88 -1.43
CA MET A 576 12.86 -36.05 -0.81
C MET A 576 11.74 -36.24 -1.85
N GLU A 577 11.80 -35.56 -2.99
CA GLU A 577 10.80 -35.70 -4.06
C GLU A 577 10.86 -37.06 -4.77
N ARG A 578 12.05 -37.67 -4.88
CA ARG A 578 12.21 -38.92 -5.63
C ARG A 578 11.93 -40.17 -4.81
N GLU A 579 11.69 -40.05 -3.51
CA GLU A 579 11.62 -41.18 -2.56
C GLU A 579 12.76 -42.19 -2.79
N SER A 580 13.92 -41.70 -3.25
CA SER A 580 15.05 -42.52 -3.67
C SER A 580 16.01 -42.73 -2.53
N ASP A 581 16.73 -43.85 -2.56
CA ASP A 581 17.84 -44.09 -1.64
C ASP A 581 18.84 -42.92 -1.69
N TRP A 582 19.09 -42.36 -0.52
CA TRP A 582 20.00 -41.24 -0.37
C TRP A 582 21.41 -41.74 -0.69
N PRO A 583 22.25 -40.97 -1.42
CA PRO A 583 23.64 -41.32 -1.58
C PRO A 583 24.26 -41.56 -0.21
N ALA A 584 24.97 -42.68 -0.05
CA ALA A 584 25.48 -43.12 1.25
C ALA A 584 26.34 -42.05 1.97
N ASP A 585 27.01 -41.19 1.18
CA ASP A 585 27.85 -40.11 1.67
C ASP A 585 27.12 -38.77 1.91
N TYR A 586 25.87 -38.62 1.46
CA TYR A 586 25.13 -37.34 1.55
C TYR A 586 24.92 -36.91 3.01
N ALA A 587 24.55 -37.83 3.90
CA ALA A 587 24.40 -37.51 5.33
C ALA A 587 25.70 -36.98 5.94
N GLY A 588 26.85 -37.53 5.53
CA GLY A 588 28.17 -37.06 5.94
C GLY A 588 28.47 -35.65 5.39
N ILE A 589 28.19 -35.40 4.11
CA ILE A 589 28.34 -34.08 3.47
C ILE A 589 27.46 -33.04 4.17
N GLN A 590 26.20 -33.39 4.45
CA GLN A 590 25.25 -32.51 5.12
C GLN A 590 25.72 -32.15 6.54
N ALA A 591 26.14 -33.16 7.32
CA ALA A 591 26.66 -32.94 8.67
C ALA A 591 27.90 -32.03 8.65
N GLU A 592 28.84 -32.26 7.72
CA GLU A 592 30.03 -31.42 7.59
C GLU A 592 29.70 -29.97 7.17
N GLY A 593 28.72 -29.79 6.28
CA GLY A 593 28.21 -28.48 5.89
C GLY A 593 27.64 -27.72 7.08
N PHE A 594 26.79 -28.37 7.88
CA PHE A 594 26.26 -27.80 9.12
C PHE A 594 27.37 -27.45 10.13
N ARG A 595 28.38 -28.32 10.33
CA ARG A 595 29.53 -28.01 11.21
C ARG A 595 30.28 -26.78 10.74
N THR A 596 30.52 -26.66 9.43
CA THR A 596 31.27 -25.54 8.85
C THR A 596 30.54 -24.22 9.05
N VAL A 597 29.22 -24.17 8.81
CA VAL A 597 28.40 -22.97 9.04
C VAL A 597 28.29 -22.64 10.53
N ALA A 598 28.16 -23.64 11.40
CA ALA A 598 28.17 -23.43 12.85
C ALA A 598 29.48 -22.78 13.32
N LYS A 599 30.64 -23.23 12.81
CA LYS A 599 31.95 -22.60 13.09
C LYS A 599 32.01 -21.16 12.57
N LEU A 600 31.56 -20.91 11.34
CA LEU A 600 31.49 -19.55 10.78
C LEU A 600 30.65 -18.61 11.67
N TYR A 601 29.51 -19.07 12.18
CA TYR A 601 28.64 -18.26 13.03
C TYR A 601 29.18 -18.08 14.44
N LEU A 602 29.93 -19.05 14.96
CA LEU A 602 30.73 -18.86 16.17
C LEU A 602 31.80 -17.77 15.97
N GLU A 603 32.49 -17.77 14.84
CA GLU A 603 33.47 -16.73 14.52
C GLU A 603 32.84 -15.34 14.37
N ARG A 604 31.65 -15.24 13.75
CA ARG A 604 30.87 -13.99 13.68
C ARG A 604 30.40 -13.55 15.06
N ALA A 605 29.93 -14.48 15.89
CA ALA A 605 29.57 -14.19 17.28
C ALA A 605 30.78 -13.65 18.07
N ASP A 606 31.96 -14.23 17.89
CA ASP A 606 33.19 -13.80 18.58
C ASP A 606 33.64 -12.39 18.18
N LYS A 607 33.21 -11.88 17.01
CA LYS A 607 33.47 -10.53 16.51
C LYS A 607 32.38 -9.50 16.83
N THR A 608 31.27 -9.92 17.42
CA THR A 608 30.09 -9.07 17.68
C THR A 608 29.73 -9.06 19.18
N THR A 609 28.90 -8.10 19.59
CA THR A 609 28.43 -7.93 20.98
C THR A 609 26.91 -7.75 21.04
N GLY A 610 26.32 -7.79 22.24
CA GLY A 610 24.90 -7.52 22.47
C GLY A 610 23.94 -8.48 21.76
N VAL A 611 22.83 -7.93 21.25
CA VAL A 611 21.74 -8.69 20.59
C VAL A 611 22.24 -9.43 19.34
N GLU A 612 23.16 -8.83 18.59
CA GLU A 612 23.71 -9.44 17.38
C GLU A 612 24.54 -10.68 17.70
N ARG A 613 25.40 -10.61 18.74
CA ARG A 613 26.13 -11.78 19.24
C ARG A 613 25.18 -12.90 19.64
N ALA A 614 24.10 -12.57 20.36
CA ALA A 614 23.11 -13.56 20.79
C ALA A 614 22.45 -14.27 19.60
N ARG A 615 22.13 -13.52 18.54
CA ARG A 615 21.56 -14.06 17.29
C ARG A 615 22.54 -14.97 16.56
N TRP A 616 23.82 -14.60 16.45
CA TRP A 616 24.84 -15.47 15.84
C TRP A 616 25.06 -16.75 16.64
N LEU A 617 25.04 -16.69 17.98
CA LEU A 617 25.12 -17.88 18.83
C LEU A 617 23.89 -18.79 18.68
N GLU A 618 22.70 -18.22 18.54
CA GLU A 618 21.47 -18.99 18.28
C GLU A 618 21.56 -19.74 16.94
N PHE A 619 22.00 -19.06 15.87
CA PHE A 619 22.20 -19.72 14.58
C PHE A 619 23.29 -20.80 14.67
N ALA A 620 24.43 -20.51 15.31
CA ALA A 620 25.49 -21.50 15.52
C ALA A 620 24.99 -22.74 16.28
N GLU A 621 24.14 -22.57 17.29
CA GLU A 621 23.53 -23.67 18.04
C GLU A 621 22.62 -24.53 17.16
N ALA A 622 21.74 -23.89 16.38
CA ALA A 622 20.83 -24.60 15.47
C ALA A 622 21.59 -25.47 14.47
N TYR A 623 22.70 -24.96 13.93
CA TYR A 623 23.53 -25.72 13.00
C TYR A 623 24.38 -26.79 13.69
N ALA A 624 24.92 -26.54 14.90
CA ALA A 624 25.63 -27.56 15.67
C ALA A 624 24.72 -28.75 16.03
N LYS A 625 23.47 -28.48 16.43
CA LYS A 625 22.45 -29.52 16.68
C LYS A 625 22.11 -30.29 15.41
N SER A 626 21.93 -29.59 14.29
CA SER A 626 21.65 -30.21 12.98
C SER A 626 22.81 -31.10 12.51
N ALA A 627 24.05 -30.72 12.83
CA ALA A 627 25.25 -31.53 12.61
C ALA A 627 25.41 -32.70 13.59
N ARG A 628 24.65 -32.71 14.69
CA ARG A 628 24.83 -33.61 15.86
C ARG A 628 26.25 -33.53 16.45
N ASP A 629 26.86 -32.34 16.42
CA ASP A 629 28.22 -32.11 16.91
C ASP A 629 28.20 -31.59 18.35
N LYS A 630 28.42 -32.50 19.30
CA LYS A 630 28.38 -32.21 20.74
C LYS A 630 29.49 -31.26 21.21
N ASP A 631 30.63 -31.26 20.54
CA ASP A 631 31.72 -30.36 20.88
C ASP A 631 31.40 -28.93 20.47
N LEU A 632 30.79 -28.74 19.29
CA LEU A 632 30.28 -27.44 18.86
C LEU A 632 29.12 -26.95 19.74
N GLU A 633 28.18 -27.82 20.10
CA GLU A 633 27.12 -27.49 21.06
C GLU A 633 27.71 -26.98 22.40
N ALA A 634 28.72 -27.68 22.94
CA ALA A 634 29.40 -27.28 24.17
C ALA A 634 30.19 -25.96 24.01
N GLN A 635 30.76 -25.72 22.83
CA GLN A 635 31.42 -24.45 22.51
C GLN A 635 30.45 -23.26 22.45
N VAL A 636 29.25 -23.46 21.90
CA VAL A 636 28.19 -22.44 21.89
C VAL A 636 27.72 -22.16 23.32
N ALA A 637 27.47 -23.21 24.12
CA ALA A 637 27.03 -23.07 25.51
C ALA A 637 28.04 -22.28 26.36
N ARG A 638 29.34 -22.57 26.23
CA ARG A 638 30.41 -21.81 26.91
C ARG A 638 30.43 -20.34 26.53
N ARG A 639 30.18 -20.00 25.26
CA ARG A 639 30.12 -18.62 24.79
C ARG A 639 28.85 -17.91 25.26
N ARG A 640 27.70 -18.59 25.32
CA ARG A 640 26.46 -18.05 25.91
C ARG A 640 26.60 -17.75 27.40
N GLY A 641 27.31 -18.60 28.15
CA GLY A 641 27.58 -18.38 29.58
C GLY A 641 28.37 -17.10 29.88
N LYS A 642 29.09 -16.55 28.89
CA LYS A 642 29.84 -15.29 28.97
C LYS A 642 29.05 -14.05 28.51
N VAL A 643 27.76 -14.21 28.16
CA VAL A 643 26.87 -13.10 27.73
C VAL A 643 26.06 -12.51 28.91
N LYS A 644 26.38 -12.91 30.16
CA LYS A 644 25.80 -12.30 31.36
C LYS A 644 26.55 -11.04 31.78
#